data_AF-A0A0X3UZ18-F1
#
_entry.id   AF-A0A0X3UZ18-F1
#
_cell.length_a   1.000
_cell.length_b   1.000
_cell.length_c   1.000
_cell.angle_alpha   90.00
_cell.angle_beta   90.00
_cell.angle_gamma   90.00
#
_symmetry.space_group_name_H-M   'P 1'
#
loop_
_entity.id
_entity.type
_entity.pdbx_description
1 polymer ?
#
loop_
_entity_poly.entity_id
_entity_poly.type
_entity_poly.pdbx_seq_one_letter_code
_entity_poly.pdbx_strand_id
1 'polypeptide(L)'
;MADRRETDERNGGGADAARRRDLARELAAAIRGEVSSAAADRALMTMDASNYRRVPDAVVAPRDAEDVAAALRVCRARGVPVLPRGAGTSIAGQATGTGVVLDFTRHMRRIVSLDPEARTAVVQPGVILDDLRAAAAPHGLTFGPDPSTHSRCTLGGMIGNNSCGAHSVAWGTTADNVRTLELLTYGGERVTAGRGTDREGFPTGLPPRLREGVKALVDGELALLRTGYPAGLPRRISGYALDALLPEAGTDLARALTGSEGTLGVLTEATVRLVRAPAARALAVLAYPDESAAAEAAHTLLPHAPLTIEGMATDLVGAGAGGLPEGGAWLFAETGGASPAEAAARARELCRAATGDGATGHLLVTDPAGQRALWRIREDASGTATRMPDGTEAWPGWEDCAVPPARLGPYLRDFRALLAQHGLRGTPYGHFGDGCIHVRIDFDLLTPPGIRRFREFSTDLAALVVAHGGSLSGEHGDGQARAELLPKMYGGELVGLFGRFKDLWDPAAGLNPGMLVRPHRLDDNLRFAPLPKGPVPVEFGYPHDGGDFSAAVRRCVGVAKCRTESMGPGAADVMCPSFRATGEERHSTRGRARLLHEMLAGEVVTDGWRSPEVRDALDLCLSCKGCRSDCPVGVDMATYKAEFLHHHYAGRLRPAAHYALGRLPRWLRAAAPAAPLVNALARTPLAAIAKRLAGIAPERPLPELAGETFRQWWWRRRRSYPVKPDGDRPVVILWPDTFTNHLSPEVGRAAVRVLEAAGLRPLLPPTAPLPPHRRLP
;
A
#
# COMPACT_ATOMS: atom_id res chain seq x y z
N MET A 1 31.54 -28.24 19.99
CA MET A 1 30.82 -26.96 20.23
C MET A 1 29.81 -26.61 19.13
N ALA A 2 30.02 -27.03 17.87
CA ALA A 2 29.04 -26.90 16.79
C ALA A 2 27.79 -27.79 16.98
N ASP A 3 27.98 -29.02 17.47
CA ASP A 3 26.92 -30.03 17.61
C ASP A 3 25.88 -29.70 18.72
N ARG A 4 26.27 -28.95 19.76
CA ARG A 4 25.34 -28.49 20.82
C ARG A 4 24.47 -27.30 20.38
N ARG A 5 24.94 -26.45 19.45
CA ARG A 5 24.15 -25.33 18.91
C ARG A 5 23.04 -25.81 17.97
N GLU A 6 23.32 -26.83 17.16
CA GLU A 6 22.32 -27.40 16.24
C GLU A 6 21.18 -28.13 16.98
N THR A 7 21.48 -28.77 18.12
CA THR A 7 20.47 -29.38 19.00
C THR A 7 19.68 -28.37 19.82
N ASP A 8 20.29 -27.25 20.26
CA ASP A 8 19.58 -26.19 20.99
C ASP A 8 18.66 -25.36 20.07
N GLU A 9 19.05 -25.11 18.82
CA GLU A 9 18.21 -24.43 17.83
C GLU A 9 17.01 -25.30 17.40
N ARG A 10 17.19 -26.62 17.25
CA ARG A 10 16.09 -27.56 16.97
C ARG A 10 15.14 -27.76 18.16
N ASN A 11 15.65 -27.79 19.39
CA ASN A 11 14.82 -27.88 20.60
C ASN A 11 14.10 -26.57 20.93
N GLY A 12 14.74 -25.41 20.71
CA GLY A 12 14.15 -24.09 20.88
C GLY A 12 13.03 -23.79 19.88
N GLY A 13 13.22 -24.15 18.61
CA GLY A 13 12.19 -23.99 17.57
C GLY A 13 10.93 -24.82 17.82
N GLY A 14 11.08 -26.03 18.37
CA GLY A 14 9.97 -26.91 18.74
C GLY A 14 9.14 -26.40 19.91
N ALA A 15 9.78 -25.92 20.97
CA ALA A 15 9.13 -25.34 22.14
C ALA A 15 8.37 -24.05 21.79
N ASP A 16 8.96 -23.18 20.98
CA ASP A 16 8.34 -21.93 20.56
C ASP A 16 7.15 -22.18 19.60
N ALA A 17 7.25 -23.19 18.73
CA ALA A 17 6.12 -23.62 17.91
C ALA A 17 4.97 -24.21 18.75
N ALA A 18 5.27 -24.95 19.82
CA ALA A 18 4.25 -25.45 20.75
C ALA A 18 3.55 -24.29 21.49
N ARG A 19 4.33 -23.34 22.03
CA ARG A 19 3.83 -22.11 22.67
C ARG A 19 2.86 -21.34 21.79
N ARG A 20 3.19 -21.15 20.51
CA ARG A 20 2.32 -20.50 19.52
C ARG A 20 1.01 -21.26 19.29
N ARG A 21 1.09 -22.59 19.13
CA ARG A 21 -0.10 -23.43 18.92
C ARG A 21 -1.04 -23.40 20.13
N ASP A 22 -0.50 -23.39 21.34
CA ASP A 22 -1.30 -23.32 22.56
C ASP A 22 -1.95 -21.95 22.73
N LEU A 23 -1.22 -20.86 22.48
CA LEU A 23 -1.79 -19.50 22.43
C LEU A 23 -2.93 -19.41 21.42
N ALA A 24 -2.73 -19.90 20.19
CA ALA A 24 -3.77 -19.88 19.15
C ALA A 24 -5.00 -20.71 19.54
N ARG A 25 -4.82 -21.85 20.21
CA ARG A 25 -5.93 -22.69 20.68
C ARG A 25 -6.76 -21.98 21.75
N GLU A 26 -6.11 -21.32 22.70
CA GLU A 26 -6.82 -20.54 23.73
C GLU A 26 -7.56 -19.35 23.17
N LEU A 27 -6.93 -18.61 22.25
CA LEU A 27 -7.60 -17.52 21.53
C LEU A 27 -8.83 -18.04 20.78
N ALA A 28 -8.68 -19.14 20.02
CA ALA A 28 -9.79 -19.73 19.26
C ALA A 28 -10.93 -20.22 20.16
N ALA A 29 -10.63 -20.67 21.38
CA ALA A 29 -11.65 -21.05 22.37
C ALA A 29 -12.35 -19.83 23.00
N ALA A 30 -11.70 -18.66 23.00
CA ALA A 30 -12.20 -17.46 23.68
C ALA A 30 -13.00 -16.51 22.77
N ILE A 31 -12.88 -16.62 21.44
CA ILE A 31 -13.49 -15.68 20.49
C ILE A 31 -14.34 -16.38 19.43
N ARG A 32 -15.22 -15.63 18.74
CA ARG A 32 -15.98 -16.13 17.59
C ARG A 32 -15.29 -15.90 16.23
N GLY A 33 -14.33 -14.98 16.20
CA GLY A 33 -13.52 -14.65 15.02
C GLY A 33 -12.54 -15.75 14.61
N GLU A 34 -11.78 -15.47 13.56
CA GLU A 34 -10.78 -16.40 13.04
C GLU A 34 -9.45 -16.23 13.80
N VAL A 35 -8.77 -17.34 14.07
CA VAL A 35 -7.44 -17.36 14.70
C VAL A 35 -6.52 -18.27 13.89
N SER A 36 -5.32 -17.79 13.59
CA SER A 36 -4.29 -18.61 12.93
C SER A 36 -2.90 -18.38 13.52
N SER A 37 -2.17 -19.47 13.69
CA SER A 37 -0.72 -19.48 13.93
C SER A 37 0.05 -20.14 12.77
N ALA A 38 -0.62 -20.37 11.64
CA ALA A 38 0.00 -20.97 10.46
C ALA A 38 1.12 -20.07 9.90
N ALA A 39 2.16 -20.69 9.35
CA ALA A 39 3.31 -19.97 8.80
C ALA A 39 2.90 -18.96 7.72
N ALA A 40 2.00 -19.35 6.81
CA ALA A 40 1.50 -18.47 5.76
C ALA A 40 0.82 -17.21 6.33
N ASP A 41 -0.09 -17.36 7.29
CA ASP A 41 -0.86 -16.22 7.82
C ASP A 41 0.02 -15.27 8.63
N ARG A 42 0.98 -15.82 9.40
CA ARG A 42 2.00 -15.03 10.09
C ARG A 42 2.90 -14.29 9.10
N ALA A 43 3.36 -14.95 8.05
CA ALA A 43 4.20 -14.39 6.98
C ALA A 43 3.55 -13.17 6.30
N LEU A 44 2.23 -13.16 6.12
CA LEU A 44 1.51 -12.04 5.51
C LEU A 44 1.50 -10.78 6.39
N MET A 45 1.71 -10.94 7.70
CA MET A 45 1.63 -9.89 8.71
C MET A 45 3.00 -9.43 9.22
N THR A 46 4.11 -9.94 8.70
CA THR A 46 5.46 -9.60 9.19
C THR A 46 5.90 -8.17 8.88
N MET A 47 5.35 -7.58 7.81
CA MET A 47 5.77 -6.29 7.27
C MET A 47 4.56 -5.42 6.94
N ASP A 48 4.71 -4.10 7.02
CA ASP A 48 3.84 -3.11 6.38
C ASP A 48 4.49 -2.61 5.08
N ALA A 49 4.38 -1.31 4.74
CA ALA A 49 5.07 -0.70 3.60
C ALA A 49 6.39 0.00 4.00
N SER A 50 6.82 -0.13 5.27
CA SER A 50 8.09 0.37 5.78
C SER A 50 9.26 -0.56 5.47
N ASN A 51 10.44 -0.21 6.00
CA ASN A 51 11.63 -1.04 5.97
C ASN A 51 11.69 -2.08 7.09
N TYR A 52 10.69 -2.17 7.97
CA TYR A 52 10.76 -3.01 9.17
C TYR A 52 10.02 -4.33 9.00
N ARG A 53 10.47 -5.33 9.76
CA ARG A 53 9.88 -6.67 9.83
C ARG A 53 9.85 -7.15 11.27
N ARG A 54 8.68 -7.57 11.74
CA ARG A 54 8.50 -8.21 13.06
C ARG A 54 7.54 -9.39 12.90
N VAL A 55 7.91 -10.54 13.44
CA VAL A 55 7.16 -11.78 13.23
C VAL A 55 6.13 -11.97 14.35
N PRO A 56 4.83 -12.03 14.05
CA PRO A 56 3.82 -12.31 15.06
C PRO A 56 3.83 -13.78 15.48
N ASP A 57 3.31 -14.08 16.67
CA ASP A 57 3.03 -15.43 17.15
C ASP A 57 1.72 -15.98 16.58
N ALA A 58 0.69 -15.13 16.49
CA ALA A 58 -0.62 -15.47 15.91
C ALA A 58 -1.30 -14.24 15.28
N VAL A 59 -2.25 -14.50 14.40
CA VAL A 59 -3.13 -13.52 13.77
C VAL A 59 -4.56 -13.83 14.17
N VAL A 60 -5.31 -12.80 14.55
CA VAL A 60 -6.70 -12.89 14.98
C VAL A 60 -7.53 -11.91 14.16
N ALA A 61 -8.61 -12.37 13.55
CA ALA A 61 -9.60 -11.51 12.91
C ALA A 61 -10.87 -11.48 13.79
N PRO A 62 -11.02 -10.47 14.67
CA PRO A 62 -12.16 -10.39 15.57
C PRO A 62 -13.43 -10.01 14.80
N ARG A 63 -14.61 -10.49 15.23
CA ARG A 63 -15.90 -10.13 14.62
C ARG A 63 -16.49 -8.83 15.14
N ASP A 64 -16.20 -8.48 16.39
CA ASP A 64 -16.71 -7.29 17.07
C ASP A 64 -15.86 -6.96 18.32
N ALA A 65 -16.30 -5.96 19.09
CA ALA A 65 -15.64 -5.50 20.31
C ALA A 65 -15.53 -6.58 21.42
N GLU A 66 -16.46 -7.55 21.48
CA GLU A 66 -16.38 -8.62 22.50
C GLU A 66 -15.28 -9.62 22.16
N ASP A 67 -15.09 -9.93 20.88
CA ASP A 67 -13.96 -10.75 20.44
C ASP A 67 -12.63 -10.04 20.73
N VAL A 68 -12.55 -8.71 20.54
CA VAL A 68 -11.37 -7.91 20.91
C VAL A 68 -11.11 -8.00 22.42
N ALA A 69 -12.13 -7.77 23.26
CA ALA A 69 -12.00 -7.84 24.70
C ALA A 69 -11.55 -9.23 25.18
N ALA A 70 -12.11 -10.29 24.60
CA ALA A 70 -11.74 -11.67 24.91
C ALA A 70 -10.30 -11.99 24.48
N ALA A 71 -9.86 -11.55 23.29
CA ALA A 71 -8.49 -11.71 22.84
C ALA A 71 -7.50 -10.97 23.75
N LEU A 72 -7.80 -9.72 24.12
CA LEU A 72 -6.97 -8.93 25.05
C LEU A 72 -6.86 -9.61 26.42
N ARG A 73 -7.93 -10.21 26.93
CA ARG A 73 -7.91 -10.97 28.19
C ARG A 73 -6.96 -12.18 28.13
N VAL A 74 -7.00 -12.96 27.04
CA VAL A 74 -6.08 -14.11 26.85
C VAL A 74 -4.64 -13.62 26.74
N CYS A 75 -4.40 -12.58 25.92
CA CYS A 75 -3.07 -12.02 25.72
C CYS A 75 -2.48 -11.49 27.03
N ARG A 76 -3.27 -10.74 27.81
CA ARG A 76 -2.89 -10.24 29.13
C ARG A 76 -2.56 -11.36 30.11
N ALA A 77 -3.38 -12.40 30.18
CA ALA A 77 -3.13 -13.55 31.07
C ALA A 77 -1.80 -14.26 30.74
N ARG A 78 -1.35 -14.19 29.49
CA ARG A 78 -0.09 -14.78 29.00
C ARG A 78 1.08 -13.79 28.89
N GLY A 79 0.87 -12.51 29.18
CA GLY A 79 1.88 -11.46 28.94
C GLY A 79 2.28 -11.32 27.46
N VAL A 80 1.36 -11.59 26.53
CA VAL A 80 1.61 -11.55 25.08
C VAL A 80 1.20 -10.19 24.54
N PRO A 81 2.09 -9.47 23.81
CA PRO A 81 1.74 -8.18 23.25
C PRO A 81 0.71 -8.30 22.12
N VAL A 82 0.01 -7.20 21.87
CA VAL A 82 -1.05 -7.09 20.88
C VAL A 82 -0.82 -5.88 19.99
N LEU A 83 -0.98 -6.08 18.67
CA LEU A 83 -0.98 -5.03 17.67
C LEU A 83 -2.35 -4.98 16.96
N PRO A 84 -3.14 -3.89 17.11
CA PRO A 84 -4.26 -3.63 16.22
C PRO A 84 -3.77 -3.22 14.83
N ARG A 85 -4.25 -3.87 13.77
CA ARG A 85 -3.77 -3.65 12.40
C ARG A 85 -4.91 -3.51 11.39
N GLY A 86 -4.83 -2.45 10.59
CA GLY A 86 -5.63 -2.24 9.38
C GLY A 86 -5.02 -2.92 8.15
N ALA A 87 -5.03 -2.23 7.00
CA ALA A 87 -4.48 -2.79 5.74
C ALA A 87 -2.95 -2.97 5.70
N GLY A 88 -2.22 -2.47 6.70
CA GLY A 88 -0.76 -2.54 6.75
C GLY A 88 -0.08 -1.76 5.64
N THR A 89 -0.56 -0.55 5.36
CA THR A 89 -0.03 0.38 4.35
C THR A 89 0.88 1.46 4.94
N SER A 90 1.15 1.43 6.24
CA SER A 90 2.05 2.38 6.89
C SER A 90 3.50 2.21 6.42
N ILE A 91 4.28 3.29 6.48
CA ILE A 91 5.68 3.34 6.04
C ILE A 91 6.69 3.57 7.17
N ALA A 92 6.25 3.63 8.43
CA ALA A 92 7.12 3.88 9.58
C ALA A 92 7.35 2.66 10.50
N GLY A 93 6.76 1.50 10.19
CA GLY A 93 6.97 0.24 10.93
C GLY A 93 6.00 -0.01 12.08
N GLN A 94 5.14 0.95 12.41
CA GLN A 94 4.19 0.84 13.51
C GLN A 94 3.08 -0.20 13.27
N ALA A 95 2.87 -0.63 12.03
CA ALA A 95 1.97 -1.73 11.75
C ALA A 95 2.71 -3.08 11.78
N THR A 96 3.96 -3.16 12.25
CA THR A 96 4.69 -4.42 12.46
C THR A 96 4.78 -4.74 13.96
N GLY A 97 4.40 -5.95 14.36
CA GLY A 97 4.26 -6.31 15.76
C GLY A 97 4.61 -7.77 16.04
N THR A 98 5.00 -8.05 17.28
CA THR A 98 5.18 -9.41 17.81
C THR A 98 3.94 -9.82 18.62
N GLY A 99 3.85 -11.09 19.03
CA GLY A 99 2.69 -11.59 19.78
C GLY A 99 1.46 -11.74 18.89
N VAL A 100 0.35 -11.11 19.24
CA VAL A 100 -0.93 -11.25 18.51
C VAL A 100 -1.21 -10.02 17.66
N VAL A 101 -1.44 -10.23 16.36
CA VAL A 101 -1.93 -9.19 15.45
C VAL A 101 -3.43 -9.31 15.31
N LEU A 102 -4.17 -8.25 15.63
CA LEU A 102 -5.60 -8.14 15.36
C LEU A 102 -5.83 -7.55 13.96
N ASP A 103 -6.27 -8.37 13.01
CA ASP A 103 -6.58 -7.95 11.63
C ASP A 103 -8.05 -7.52 11.51
N PHE A 104 -8.26 -6.21 11.44
CA PHE A 104 -9.61 -5.63 11.31
C PHE A 104 -10.15 -5.65 9.87
N THR A 105 -9.32 -6.00 8.87
CA THR A 105 -9.73 -5.94 7.46
C THR A 105 -10.72 -7.05 7.06
N ARG A 106 -10.89 -8.06 7.92
CA ARG A 106 -11.69 -9.26 7.64
C ARG A 106 -13.17 -9.14 7.99
N HIS A 107 -13.48 -8.63 9.18
CA HIS A 107 -14.86 -8.68 9.71
C HIS A 107 -15.37 -7.33 10.24
N MET A 108 -14.57 -6.60 11.03
CA MET A 108 -14.96 -5.31 11.62
C MET A 108 -14.80 -4.15 10.62
N ARG A 109 -15.54 -4.22 9.51
CA ARG A 109 -15.46 -3.30 8.37
C ARG A 109 -16.81 -2.68 7.99
N ARG A 110 -17.71 -2.48 8.95
CA ARG A 110 -19.02 -1.87 8.72
C ARG A 110 -19.01 -0.36 8.96
N ILE A 111 -19.70 0.36 8.08
CA ILE A 111 -20.28 1.67 8.38
C ILE A 111 -21.54 1.38 9.21
N VAL A 112 -21.47 1.65 10.51
CA VAL A 112 -22.54 1.33 11.48
C VAL A 112 -23.74 2.26 11.27
N SER A 113 -23.48 3.54 11.06
CA SER A 113 -24.50 4.53 10.72
C SER A 113 -23.89 5.69 9.91
N LEU A 114 -24.71 6.37 9.13
CA LEU A 114 -24.37 7.60 8.42
C LEU A 114 -25.55 8.56 8.57
N ASP A 115 -25.29 9.74 9.12
CA ASP A 115 -26.26 10.82 9.31
C ASP A 115 -25.87 12.01 8.40
N PRO A 116 -26.58 12.21 7.28
CA PRO A 116 -26.32 13.32 6.37
C PRO A 116 -26.63 14.70 6.97
N GLU A 117 -27.58 14.80 7.90
CA GLU A 117 -28.01 16.05 8.50
C GLU A 117 -26.98 16.52 9.54
N ALA A 118 -26.61 15.63 10.46
CA ALA A 118 -25.53 15.87 11.41
C ALA A 118 -24.14 15.90 10.74
N ARG A 119 -24.04 15.37 9.50
CA ARG A 119 -22.79 15.16 8.76
C ARG A 119 -21.80 14.34 9.57
N THR A 120 -22.25 13.18 10.04
CA THR A 120 -21.43 12.25 10.80
C THR A 120 -21.63 10.82 10.33
N ALA A 121 -20.66 9.95 10.63
CA ALA A 121 -20.81 8.52 10.45
C ALA A 121 -20.16 7.79 11.63
N VAL A 122 -20.72 6.64 12.03
CA VAL A 122 -20.09 5.71 12.95
C VAL A 122 -19.48 4.57 12.14
N VAL A 123 -18.18 4.34 12.30
CA VAL A 123 -17.42 3.39 11.48
C VAL A 123 -16.60 2.43 12.35
N GLN A 124 -16.51 1.17 11.90
CA GLN A 124 -15.58 0.19 12.46
C GLN A 124 -14.15 0.39 11.91
N PRO A 125 -13.10 -0.07 12.63
CA PRO A 125 -11.69 0.19 12.27
C PRO A 125 -11.27 -0.34 10.90
N GLY A 126 -11.94 -1.37 10.38
CA GLY A 126 -11.63 -2.01 9.11
C GLY A 126 -12.30 -1.39 7.88
N VAL A 127 -13.15 -0.37 8.04
CA VAL A 127 -13.78 0.32 6.88
C VAL A 127 -12.70 0.92 6.00
N ILE A 128 -12.72 0.64 4.69
CA ILE A 128 -11.84 1.29 3.72
C ILE A 128 -12.34 2.73 3.49
N LEU A 129 -11.43 3.70 3.41
CA LEU A 129 -11.80 5.11 3.26
C LEU A 129 -12.74 5.36 2.08
N ASP A 130 -12.46 4.79 0.91
CA ASP A 130 -13.31 4.96 -0.26
C ASP A 130 -14.70 4.36 -0.11
N ASP A 131 -14.89 3.32 0.72
CA ASP A 131 -16.23 2.78 1.00
C ASP A 131 -17.07 3.80 1.77
N LEU A 132 -16.47 4.49 2.76
CA LEU A 132 -17.14 5.58 3.48
C LEU A 132 -17.45 6.76 2.55
N ARG A 133 -16.50 7.15 1.70
CA ARG A 133 -16.70 8.25 0.73
C ARG A 133 -17.79 7.90 -0.28
N ALA A 134 -17.82 6.66 -0.78
CA ALA A 134 -18.85 6.19 -1.69
C ALA A 134 -20.24 6.18 -1.03
N ALA A 135 -20.33 5.79 0.25
CA ALA A 135 -21.58 5.84 1.01
C ALA A 135 -22.06 7.27 1.29
N ALA A 136 -21.15 8.22 1.49
CA ALA A 136 -21.46 9.63 1.75
C ALA A 136 -21.77 10.45 0.48
N ALA A 137 -21.23 10.05 -0.67
CA ALA A 137 -21.33 10.79 -1.94
C ALA A 137 -22.78 11.11 -2.40
N PRO A 138 -23.77 10.19 -2.28
CA PRO A 138 -25.17 10.49 -2.63
C PRO A 138 -25.77 11.69 -1.87
N HIS A 139 -25.18 12.07 -0.73
CA HIS A 139 -25.61 13.19 0.09
C HIS A 139 -24.78 14.47 -0.13
N GLY A 140 -23.89 14.48 -1.13
CA GLY A 140 -22.96 15.59 -1.36
C GLY A 140 -21.88 15.71 -0.27
N LEU A 141 -21.62 14.62 0.45
CA LEU A 141 -20.66 14.55 1.55
C LEU A 141 -19.46 13.67 1.21
N THR A 142 -18.34 13.92 1.88
CA THR A 142 -17.14 13.07 1.86
C THR A 142 -16.50 13.07 3.25
N PHE A 143 -15.64 12.09 3.54
CA PHE A 143 -14.63 12.24 4.59
C PHE A 143 -13.50 13.13 4.04
N GLY A 144 -12.98 14.04 4.86
CA GLY A 144 -12.05 15.08 4.40
C GLY A 144 -10.66 14.53 4.05
N PRO A 145 -9.89 14.01 5.01
CA PRO A 145 -8.57 13.46 4.78
C PRO A 145 -8.58 12.31 3.76
N ASP A 146 -7.69 12.39 2.77
CA ASP A 146 -7.59 11.44 1.68
C ASP A 146 -6.13 11.04 1.37
N PRO A 147 -5.52 10.15 2.18
CA PRO A 147 -4.18 9.68 1.93
C PRO A 147 -4.07 9.09 0.52
N SER A 148 -2.88 9.08 -0.11
CA SER A 148 -2.64 8.32 -1.35
C SER A 148 -3.06 6.85 -1.24
N THR A 149 -3.13 6.38 0.01
CA THR A 149 -3.76 5.21 0.65
C THR A 149 -5.23 4.85 0.32
N HIS A 150 -6.04 5.84 -0.06
CA HIS A 150 -7.49 5.90 0.22
C HIS A 150 -8.33 4.71 -0.26
N SER A 151 -7.99 4.13 -1.41
CA SER A 151 -8.67 2.96 -1.97
C SER A 151 -8.45 1.64 -1.21
N ARG A 152 -7.60 1.63 -0.18
CA ARG A 152 -7.29 0.44 0.63
C ARG A 152 -6.90 0.70 2.07
N CYS A 153 -6.51 1.91 2.47
CA CYS A 153 -6.31 2.23 3.88
C CYS A 153 -7.63 2.14 4.62
N THR A 154 -7.55 1.72 5.88
CA THR A 154 -8.72 1.59 6.73
C THR A 154 -8.81 2.78 7.68
N LEU A 155 -10.03 3.17 8.07
CA LEU A 155 -10.26 4.30 8.99
C LEU A 155 -9.53 4.10 10.32
N GLY A 156 -9.47 2.89 10.87
CA GLY A 156 -8.71 2.61 12.09
C GLY A 156 -7.21 2.79 11.92
N GLY A 157 -6.66 2.53 10.72
CA GLY A 157 -5.26 2.80 10.42
C GLY A 157 -4.99 4.31 10.28
N MET A 158 -5.91 5.04 9.65
CA MET A 158 -5.85 6.49 9.56
C MET A 158 -5.89 7.16 10.94
N ILE A 159 -6.79 6.70 11.82
CA ILE A 159 -6.88 7.17 13.20
C ILE A 159 -5.61 6.81 13.98
N GLY A 160 -5.10 5.58 13.83
CA GLY A 160 -3.86 5.14 14.47
C GLY A 160 -2.65 6.00 14.09
N ASN A 161 -2.58 6.46 12.84
CA ASN A 161 -1.46 7.27 12.33
C ASN A 161 -1.72 8.78 12.35
N ASN A 162 -2.92 9.23 12.69
CA ASN A 162 -3.41 10.58 12.39
C ASN A 162 -3.13 11.01 10.93
N SER A 163 -3.48 10.14 9.97
CA SER A 163 -3.17 10.36 8.56
C SER A 163 -3.84 11.60 7.99
N CYS A 164 -3.23 12.15 6.94
CA CYS A 164 -3.72 13.34 6.25
C CYS A 164 -4.17 12.99 4.83
N GLY A 165 -3.49 13.51 3.82
CA GLY A 165 -3.91 13.43 2.41
C GLY A 165 -3.66 14.73 1.68
N ALA A 166 -4.03 14.79 0.41
CA ALA A 166 -3.86 16.02 -0.40
C ALA A 166 -4.77 17.14 0.13
N HIS A 167 -6.00 16.81 0.52
CA HIS A 167 -7.01 17.80 0.86
C HIS A 167 -7.01 18.24 2.34
N SER A 168 -5.97 17.93 3.13
CA SER A 168 -5.91 18.41 4.52
C SER A 168 -5.77 19.93 4.63
N VAL A 169 -5.26 20.61 3.60
CA VAL A 169 -5.29 22.07 3.49
C VAL A 169 -6.72 22.59 3.68
N ALA A 170 -7.71 21.92 3.09
CA ALA A 170 -9.12 22.32 3.20
C ALA A 170 -9.82 21.78 4.45
N TRP A 171 -9.46 20.56 4.89
CA TRP A 171 -10.30 19.80 5.82
C TRP A 171 -9.59 19.27 7.06
N GLY A 172 -8.31 19.59 7.25
CA GLY A 172 -7.49 19.18 8.38
C GLY A 172 -7.03 17.72 8.32
N THR A 173 -6.43 17.28 9.42
CA THR A 173 -5.93 15.91 9.66
C THR A 173 -7.05 14.94 10.00
N THR A 174 -6.75 13.64 10.12
CA THR A 174 -7.73 12.66 10.64
C THR A 174 -8.26 13.07 12.02
N ALA A 175 -7.41 13.55 12.92
CA ALA A 175 -7.82 13.97 14.26
C ALA A 175 -8.83 15.13 14.24
N ASP A 176 -8.73 16.05 13.27
CA ASP A 176 -9.70 17.15 13.08
C ASP A 176 -11.08 16.67 12.58
N ASN A 177 -11.14 15.42 12.13
CA ASN A 177 -12.34 14.79 11.59
C ASN A 177 -12.88 13.67 12.49
N VAL A 178 -12.25 13.38 13.62
CA VAL A 178 -12.76 12.45 14.63
C VAL A 178 -13.57 13.23 15.67
N ARG A 179 -14.72 12.67 16.08
CA ARG A 179 -15.56 13.21 17.17
C ARG A 179 -15.42 12.41 18.44
N THR A 180 -15.57 11.08 18.32
CA THR A 180 -15.44 10.16 19.45
C THR A 180 -14.76 8.87 19.01
N LEU A 181 -14.06 8.22 19.93
CA LEU A 181 -13.40 6.92 19.76
C LEU A 181 -13.90 5.94 20.82
N GLU A 182 -14.35 4.75 20.41
CA GLU A 182 -14.66 3.63 21.29
C GLU A 182 -13.46 2.66 21.34
N LEU A 183 -12.82 2.58 22.50
CA LEU A 183 -11.52 1.92 22.69
C LEU A 183 -11.58 0.87 23.81
N LEU A 184 -10.72 -0.14 23.69
CA LEU A 184 -10.36 -1.06 24.77
C LEU A 184 -8.89 -0.90 25.12
N THR A 185 -8.56 -0.64 26.39
CA THR A 185 -7.17 -0.70 26.86
C THR A 185 -6.67 -2.14 26.92
N TYR A 186 -5.36 -2.35 27.06
CA TYR A 186 -4.81 -3.70 27.29
C TYR A 186 -5.38 -4.37 28.54
N GLY A 187 -5.68 -3.56 29.57
CA GLY A 187 -6.35 -3.98 30.80
C GLY A 187 -7.80 -4.47 30.57
N GLY A 188 -8.39 -4.18 29.41
CA GLY A 188 -9.77 -4.47 29.07
C GLY A 188 -10.76 -3.40 29.55
N GLU A 189 -10.27 -2.22 29.95
CA GLU A 189 -11.12 -1.09 30.30
C GLU A 189 -11.73 -0.50 29.01
N ARG A 190 -13.04 -0.21 29.03
CA ARG A 190 -13.75 0.46 27.93
C ARG A 190 -13.63 1.97 28.07
N VAL A 191 -13.36 2.63 26.96
CA VAL A 191 -13.17 4.09 26.88
C VAL A 191 -14.00 4.63 25.73
N THR A 192 -14.77 5.68 26.01
CA THR A 192 -15.44 6.52 25.01
C THR A 192 -14.74 7.87 25.01
N ALA A 193 -13.69 8.01 24.21
CA ALA A 193 -12.88 9.22 24.19
C ALA A 193 -13.51 10.29 23.28
N GLY A 194 -13.85 11.44 23.84
CA GLY A 194 -14.36 12.61 23.13
C GLY A 194 -13.79 13.90 23.71
N ARG A 195 -14.36 15.04 23.28
CA ARG A 195 -13.99 16.35 23.81
C ARG A 195 -14.85 16.73 25.01
N GLY A 196 -14.21 17.24 26.06
CA GLY A 196 -14.87 17.91 27.18
C GLY A 196 -14.71 17.25 28.54
N THR A 197 -15.06 18.01 29.56
CA THR A 197 -15.00 17.65 30.97
C THR A 197 -16.38 17.66 31.62
N ASP A 198 -16.49 17.01 32.77
CA ASP A 198 -17.66 17.20 33.63
C ASP A 198 -17.56 18.50 34.46
N ARG A 199 -18.53 18.71 35.35
CA ARG A 199 -18.61 19.94 36.18
C ARG A 199 -17.44 20.13 37.13
N GLU A 200 -16.71 19.06 37.43
CA GLU A 200 -15.54 19.08 38.32
C GLU A 200 -14.22 19.17 37.52
N GLY A 201 -14.31 19.30 36.20
CA GLY A 201 -13.16 19.43 35.32
C GLY A 201 -12.43 18.11 35.04
N PHE A 202 -13.09 16.97 35.25
CA PHE A 202 -12.53 15.67 34.86
C PHE A 202 -12.90 15.32 33.42
N PRO A 203 -12.00 14.69 32.65
CA PRO A 203 -12.32 14.19 31.32
C PRO A 203 -13.48 13.19 31.36
N THR A 204 -14.41 13.32 30.41
CA THR A 204 -15.58 12.43 30.31
C THR A 204 -15.25 11.13 29.56
N GLY A 205 -16.06 10.09 29.74
CA GLY A 205 -15.95 8.83 28.99
C GLY A 205 -14.76 7.93 29.33
N LEU A 206 -13.99 8.27 30.37
CA LEU A 206 -12.92 7.45 30.93
C LEU A 206 -13.38 6.68 32.19
N PRO A 207 -12.87 5.46 32.43
CA PRO A 207 -13.04 4.76 33.71
C PRO A 207 -12.34 5.54 34.84
N PRO A 208 -12.72 5.35 36.13
CA PRO A 208 -12.26 6.16 37.25
C PRO A 208 -10.72 6.33 37.32
N ARG A 209 -9.98 5.23 37.16
CA ARG A 209 -8.51 5.24 37.20
C ARG A 209 -7.88 6.13 36.12
N LEU A 210 -8.34 6.00 34.87
CA LEU A 210 -7.84 6.82 33.77
C LEU A 210 -8.32 8.26 33.89
N ARG A 211 -9.57 8.46 34.31
CA ARG A 211 -10.15 9.78 34.53
C ARG A 211 -9.34 10.61 35.53
N GLU A 212 -9.03 10.03 36.69
CA GLU A 212 -8.23 10.67 37.73
C GLU A 212 -6.77 10.85 37.28
N GLY A 213 -6.18 9.79 36.70
CA GLY A 213 -4.78 9.82 36.26
C GLY A 213 -4.51 10.82 35.15
N VAL A 214 -5.41 10.93 34.15
CA VAL A 214 -5.26 11.89 33.04
C VAL A 214 -5.37 13.30 33.60
N LYS A 215 -6.35 13.57 34.47
CA LYS A 215 -6.50 14.90 35.09
C LYS A 215 -5.25 15.27 35.88
N ALA A 216 -4.78 14.39 36.77
CA ALA A 216 -3.60 14.64 37.60
C ALA A 216 -2.34 14.88 36.75
N LEU A 217 -2.15 14.09 35.68
CA LEU A 217 -1.02 14.24 34.77
C LEU A 217 -1.09 15.57 34.00
N VAL A 218 -2.26 15.99 33.51
CA VAL A 218 -2.41 17.27 32.79
C VAL A 218 -2.24 18.45 33.74
N ASP A 219 -2.90 18.44 34.90
CA ASP A 219 -2.83 19.52 35.89
C ASP A 219 -1.40 19.74 36.41
N GLY A 220 -0.64 18.65 36.57
CA GLY A 220 0.76 18.71 36.99
C GLY A 220 1.73 19.23 35.93
N GLU A 221 1.35 19.21 34.64
CA GLU A 221 2.25 19.42 33.51
C GLU A 221 1.80 20.58 32.59
N LEU A 222 0.86 21.43 33.04
CA LEU A 222 0.29 22.51 32.24
C LEU A 222 1.34 23.42 31.59
N ALA A 223 2.42 23.74 32.31
CA ALA A 223 3.50 24.57 31.77
C ALA A 223 4.19 23.87 30.59
N LEU A 224 4.61 22.62 30.78
CA LEU A 224 5.28 21.83 29.76
C LEU A 224 4.37 21.57 28.55
N LEU A 225 3.08 21.29 28.77
CA LEU A 225 2.12 21.10 27.68
C LEU A 225 1.89 22.36 26.85
N ARG A 226 1.97 23.55 27.46
CA ARG A 226 1.81 24.84 26.76
C ARG A 226 3.04 25.28 25.97
N THR A 227 4.23 24.86 26.40
CA THR A 227 5.50 25.39 25.85
C THR A 227 6.38 24.36 25.17
N GLY A 228 6.16 23.07 25.42
CA GLY A 228 7.03 21.98 24.95
C GLY A 228 6.77 21.54 23.51
N TYR A 229 5.69 22.00 22.89
CA TYR A 229 5.37 21.66 21.51
C TYR A 229 5.72 22.78 20.52
N PRO A 230 6.16 22.45 19.29
CA PRO A 230 6.35 23.45 18.23
C PRO A 230 5.03 24.16 17.90
N ALA A 231 5.08 25.50 17.85
CA ALA A 231 3.94 26.35 17.54
C ALA A 231 3.77 26.53 16.02
N GLY A 232 2.51 26.71 15.58
CA GLY A 232 2.20 27.14 14.21
C GLY A 232 2.41 26.07 13.12
N LEU A 233 2.55 24.80 13.50
CA LEU A 233 2.71 23.70 12.54
C LEU A 233 1.36 23.04 12.24
N PRO A 234 0.82 23.13 11.00
CA PRO A 234 -0.49 22.58 10.66
C PRO A 234 -0.51 21.04 10.74
N ARG A 235 0.60 20.39 10.39
CA ARG A 235 0.78 18.94 10.43
C ARG A 235 1.85 18.54 11.45
N ARG A 236 1.44 18.39 12.70
CA ARG A 236 2.31 17.88 13.79
C ARG A 236 1.83 16.51 14.25
N ILE A 237 2.36 15.45 13.64
CA ILE A 237 1.94 14.07 13.90
C ILE A 237 2.87 13.35 14.88
N SER A 238 4.12 13.82 15.01
CA SER A 238 5.10 13.19 15.91
C SER A 238 4.70 13.25 17.38
N GLY A 239 4.87 12.14 18.10
CA GLY A 239 4.55 11.97 19.51
C GLY A 239 3.06 11.96 19.82
N TYR A 240 2.70 11.93 21.11
CA TYR A 240 1.30 12.09 21.52
C TYR A 240 0.92 13.58 21.53
N ALA A 241 -0.27 13.91 21.01
CA ALA A 241 -0.84 15.26 21.03
C ALA A 241 -1.47 15.61 22.39
N LEU A 242 -0.68 15.55 23.48
CA LEU A 242 -1.16 15.78 24.84
C LEU A 242 -1.52 17.24 25.12
N ASP A 243 -1.02 18.19 24.35
CA ASP A 243 -1.47 19.59 24.36
C ASP A 243 -2.97 19.72 24.02
N ALA A 244 -3.55 18.76 23.27
CA ALA A 244 -5.00 18.71 23.05
C ALA A 244 -5.80 18.50 24.35
N LEU A 245 -5.16 18.03 25.43
CA LEU A 245 -5.80 17.83 26.73
C LEU A 245 -5.88 19.10 27.58
N LEU A 246 -5.20 20.18 27.18
CA LEU A 246 -5.24 21.45 27.89
C LEU A 246 -6.68 21.98 28.04
N PRO A 247 -7.03 22.60 29.18
CA PRO A 247 -8.36 23.16 29.39
C PRO A 247 -8.78 24.16 28.30
N GLU A 248 -7.86 25.02 27.85
CA GLU A 248 -8.10 25.99 26.77
C GLU A 248 -8.31 25.33 25.39
N ALA A 249 -7.80 24.10 25.18
CA ALA A 249 -8.11 23.29 24.00
C ALA A 249 -9.46 22.54 24.14
N GLY A 250 -10.05 22.55 25.34
CA GLY A 250 -11.32 21.91 25.68
C GLY A 250 -11.20 20.44 26.06
N THR A 251 -10.00 19.98 26.43
CA THR A 251 -9.71 18.59 26.85
C THR A 251 -10.22 17.58 25.83
N ASP A 252 -9.52 17.48 24.70
CA ASP A 252 -9.89 16.63 23.58
C ASP A 252 -9.15 15.29 23.61
N LEU A 253 -9.78 14.29 24.25
CA LEU A 253 -9.22 12.94 24.33
C LEU A 253 -9.18 12.25 22.96
N ALA A 254 -10.15 12.52 22.08
CA ALA A 254 -10.19 11.91 20.75
C ALA A 254 -8.97 12.35 19.93
N ARG A 255 -8.65 13.65 19.98
CA ARG A 255 -7.46 14.21 19.32
C ARG A 255 -6.16 13.70 19.95
N ALA A 256 -6.07 13.63 21.28
CA ALA A 256 -4.87 13.15 21.97
C ALA A 256 -4.56 11.65 21.70
N LEU A 257 -5.58 10.83 21.44
CA LEU A 257 -5.45 9.39 21.17
C LEU A 257 -5.31 9.06 19.68
N THR A 258 -5.71 9.98 18.80
CA THR A 258 -5.49 9.86 17.35
C THR A 258 -3.99 10.09 17.07
N GLY A 259 -3.35 9.18 16.33
CA GLY A 259 -1.89 9.17 16.18
C GLY A 259 -1.16 8.35 17.25
N SER A 260 -1.87 7.63 18.11
CA SER A 260 -1.25 6.78 19.14
C SER A 260 -0.65 5.47 18.61
N GLU A 261 -0.80 5.16 17.32
CA GLU A 261 -0.18 4.01 16.65
C GLU A 261 -0.50 2.66 17.31
N GLY A 262 -1.70 2.55 17.90
CA GLY A 262 -2.15 1.32 18.56
C GLY A 262 -1.45 1.04 19.90
N THR A 263 -0.79 2.04 20.49
CA THR A 263 -0.07 1.90 21.76
C THR A 263 -0.95 2.19 22.99
N LEU A 264 -2.06 2.94 22.87
CA LEU A 264 -2.86 3.35 24.04
C LEU A 264 -4.19 2.59 24.16
N GLY A 265 -4.70 2.06 23.06
CA GLY A 265 -5.94 1.27 23.04
C GLY A 265 -6.20 0.63 21.68
N VAL A 266 -7.12 -0.33 21.68
CA VAL A 266 -7.63 -0.98 20.48
C VAL A 266 -8.96 -0.35 20.09
N LEU A 267 -8.99 0.29 18.91
CA LEU A 267 -10.20 0.92 18.36
C LEU A 267 -11.23 -0.14 17.96
N THR A 268 -12.47 0.07 18.36
CA THR A 268 -13.61 -0.80 18.01
C THR A 268 -14.61 -0.07 17.12
N GLU A 269 -14.90 1.20 17.41
CA GLU A 269 -15.73 2.10 16.59
C GLU A 269 -15.23 3.55 16.71
N ALA A 270 -15.51 4.37 15.71
CA ALA A 270 -15.24 5.81 15.74
C ALA A 270 -16.42 6.59 15.14
N THR A 271 -16.78 7.70 15.78
CA THR A 271 -17.68 8.69 15.16
C THR A 271 -16.83 9.72 14.44
N VAL A 272 -17.05 9.85 13.13
CA VAL A 272 -16.31 10.76 12.27
C VAL A 272 -17.20 11.85 11.69
N ARG A 273 -16.61 13.03 11.48
CA ARG A 273 -17.22 14.17 10.78
C ARG A 273 -17.10 13.97 9.27
N LEU A 274 -18.17 14.31 8.55
CA LEU A 274 -18.21 14.41 7.10
C LEU A 274 -18.23 15.89 6.68
N VAL A 275 -17.61 16.19 5.55
CA VAL A 275 -17.53 17.53 4.96
C VAL A 275 -18.30 17.58 3.64
N ARG A 276 -18.72 18.79 3.23
CA ARG A 276 -19.36 18.97 1.92
C ARG A 276 -18.32 18.88 0.82
N ALA A 277 -18.56 18.01 -0.15
CA ALA A 277 -17.77 17.99 -1.37
C ALA A 277 -18.16 19.20 -2.26
N PRO A 278 -17.20 19.86 -2.91
CA PRO A 278 -17.52 20.89 -3.90
C PRO A 278 -18.29 20.27 -5.08
N ALA A 279 -19.27 20.98 -5.62
CA ALA A 279 -20.09 20.50 -6.74
C ALA A 279 -19.30 20.40 -8.06
N ALA A 280 -18.29 21.26 -8.23
CA ALA A 280 -17.36 21.22 -9.33
C ALA A 280 -15.93 21.52 -8.85
N ARG A 281 -14.94 20.96 -9.56
CA ARG A 281 -13.51 21.13 -9.31
C ARG A 281 -12.78 21.60 -10.56
N ALA A 282 -11.74 22.40 -10.39
CA ALA A 282 -10.81 22.78 -11.45
C ALA A 282 -9.37 22.67 -10.93
N LEU A 283 -8.46 22.20 -11.77
CA LEU A 283 -7.04 22.01 -11.44
C LEU A 283 -6.19 23.04 -12.18
N ALA A 284 -5.40 23.80 -11.43
CA ALA A 284 -4.31 24.62 -11.95
C ALA A 284 -2.98 23.89 -11.73
N VAL A 285 -2.25 23.63 -12.80
CA VAL A 285 -0.87 23.12 -12.75
C VAL A 285 0.06 24.29 -13.03
N LEU A 286 0.86 24.68 -12.05
CA LEU A 286 1.72 25.87 -12.07
C LEU A 286 3.17 25.42 -12.20
N ALA A 287 3.89 25.89 -13.23
CA ALA A 287 5.29 25.55 -13.47
C ALA A 287 6.24 26.52 -12.79
N TYR A 288 7.34 25.98 -12.27
CA TYR A 288 8.43 26.70 -11.62
C TYR A 288 9.78 26.20 -12.15
N PRO A 289 10.86 26.99 -12.02
CA PRO A 289 12.19 26.58 -12.49
C PRO A 289 12.74 25.37 -11.74
N ASP A 290 12.44 25.23 -10.44
CA ASP A 290 12.85 24.11 -9.59
C ASP A 290 11.90 23.91 -8.40
N GLU A 291 12.09 22.83 -7.64
CA GLU A 291 11.26 22.48 -6.50
C GLU A 291 11.36 23.47 -5.33
N SER A 292 12.48 24.18 -5.18
CA SER A 292 12.64 25.16 -4.11
C SER A 292 11.80 26.40 -4.40
N ALA A 293 11.80 26.88 -5.64
CA ALA A 293 10.95 27.98 -6.08
C ALA A 293 9.46 27.63 -5.95
N ALA A 294 9.07 26.40 -6.36
CA ALA A 294 7.70 25.92 -6.16
C ALA A 294 7.32 25.87 -4.67
N ALA A 295 8.22 25.42 -3.80
CA ALA A 295 7.99 25.39 -2.35
C ALA A 295 7.86 26.78 -1.70
N GLU A 296 8.64 27.76 -2.16
CA GLU A 296 8.50 29.15 -1.68
C GLU A 296 7.15 29.75 -2.07
N ALA A 297 6.68 29.47 -3.29
CA ALA A 297 5.40 29.97 -3.76
C ALA A 297 4.18 29.23 -3.17
N ALA A 298 4.31 27.99 -2.70
CA ALA A 298 3.16 27.21 -2.26
C ALA A 298 2.36 27.90 -1.13
N HIS A 299 3.04 28.52 -0.16
CA HIS A 299 2.37 29.16 0.96
C HIS A 299 1.67 30.48 0.58
N THR A 300 2.14 31.17 -0.46
CA THR A 300 1.55 32.46 -0.91
C THR A 300 0.21 32.26 -1.59
N LEU A 301 -0.07 31.05 -2.06
CA LEU A 301 -1.32 30.65 -2.70
C LEU A 301 -2.41 30.24 -1.70
N LEU A 302 -2.05 29.92 -0.45
CA LEU A 302 -3.01 29.50 0.60
C LEU A 302 -4.13 30.52 0.89
N PRO A 303 -3.89 31.85 0.90
CA PRO A 303 -4.93 32.86 1.09
C PRO A 303 -6.08 32.80 0.06
N HIS A 304 -5.85 32.20 -1.11
CA HIS A 304 -6.88 31.98 -2.13
C HIS A 304 -7.76 30.73 -1.86
N ALA A 305 -7.58 30.09 -0.69
CA ALA A 305 -8.33 28.93 -0.23
C ALA A 305 -8.41 27.77 -1.25
N PRO A 306 -7.27 27.30 -1.81
CA PRO A 306 -7.27 26.09 -2.62
C PRO A 306 -7.67 24.88 -1.77
N LEU A 307 -8.20 23.86 -2.43
CA LEU A 307 -8.53 22.59 -1.80
C LEU A 307 -7.28 21.78 -1.44
N THR A 308 -6.22 21.95 -2.22
CA THR A 308 -4.92 21.28 -2.09
C THR A 308 -3.85 22.04 -2.88
N ILE A 309 -2.59 21.93 -2.48
CA ILE A 309 -1.41 22.39 -3.22
C ILE A 309 -0.33 21.31 -3.13
N GLU A 310 -0.16 20.53 -4.20
CA GLU A 310 0.79 19.41 -4.26
C GLU A 310 2.00 19.75 -5.10
N GLY A 311 3.20 19.53 -4.58
CA GLY A 311 4.46 19.75 -5.31
C GLY A 311 5.02 18.47 -5.91
N MET A 312 5.51 18.56 -7.15
CA MET A 312 6.26 17.50 -7.82
C MET A 312 7.43 18.06 -8.62
N ALA A 313 8.59 17.41 -8.53
CA ALA A 313 9.77 17.72 -9.32
C ALA A 313 9.85 16.85 -10.60
N THR A 314 10.57 17.32 -11.61
CA THR A 314 10.69 16.70 -12.95
C THR A 314 11.26 15.28 -12.95
N ASP A 315 12.15 14.99 -12.01
CA ASP A 315 12.76 13.68 -11.78
C ASP A 315 11.73 12.61 -11.37
N LEU A 316 10.58 13.00 -10.80
CA LEU A 316 9.50 12.07 -10.45
C LEU A 316 8.61 11.68 -11.63
N VAL A 317 8.42 12.62 -12.57
CA VAL A 317 7.44 12.52 -13.66
C VAL A 317 8.08 11.94 -14.95
N GLY A 318 9.42 11.95 -15.02
CA GLY A 318 10.20 11.46 -16.15
C GLY A 318 10.21 12.43 -17.33
N ALA A 319 11.27 12.40 -18.13
CA ALA A 319 11.38 13.23 -19.33
C ALA A 319 10.25 12.87 -20.32
N GLY A 320 9.33 13.82 -20.57
CA GLY A 320 8.28 13.66 -21.58
C GLY A 320 6.89 13.28 -21.06
N ALA A 321 6.54 13.59 -19.81
CA ALA A 321 5.16 13.53 -19.37
C ALA A 321 4.29 14.49 -20.20
N GLY A 322 3.64 13.94 -21.22
CA GLY A 322 2.80 14.70 -22.14
C GLY A 322 1.71 15.45 -21.36
N GLY A 323 1.64 16.76 -21.56
CA GLY A 323 0.57 17.61 -21.01
C GLY A 323 0.93 18.43 -19.77
N LEU A 324 2.18 18.46 -19.29
CA LEU A 324 2.61 19.45 -18.29
C LEU A 324 3.20 20.71 -18.96
N PRO A 325 3.01 21.90 -18.38
CA PRO A 325 3.69 23.11 -18.84
C PRO A 325 5.21 23.00 -18.64
N GLU A 326 6.00 23.74 -19.43
CA GLU A 326 7.46 23.72 -19.32
C GLU A 326 7.95 24.26 -17.96
N GLY A 327 8.77 23.48 -17.26
CA GLY A 327 9.30 23.80 -15.93
C GLY A 327 10.15 22.66 -15.36
N GLY A 328 10.88 22.94 -14.26
CA GLY A 328 11.65 21.96 -13.50
C GLY A 328 10.88 21.37 -12.31
N ALA A 329 9.83 22.04 -11.86
CA ALA A 329 8.87 21.53 -10.88
C ALA A 329 7.49 22.13 -11.11
N TRP A 330 6.46 21.51 -10.51
CA TRP A 330 5.08 21.95 -10.63
C TRP A 330 4.34 21.94 -9.29
N LEU A 331 3.42 22.89 -9.13
CA LEU A 331 2.38 22.86 -8.11
C LEU A 331 1.03 22.49 -8.75
N PHE A 332 0.36 21.49 -8.19
CA PHE A 332 -0.97 21.06 -8.56
C PHE A 332 -1.94 21.63 -7.52
N ALA A 333 -2.67 22.67 -7.92
CA ALA A 333 -3.60 23.39 -7.05
C ALA A 333 -5.04 23.16 -7.51
N GLU A 334 -5.84 22.47 -6.69
CA GLU A 334 -7.26 22.24 -6.97
C GLU A 334 -8.13 23.32 -6.32
N THR A 335 -9.19 23.73 -7.01
CA THR A 335 -10.19 24.66 -6.50
C THR A 335 -11.58 24.06 -6.62
N GLY A 336 -12.45 24.39 -5.67
CA GLY A 336 -13.85 23.99 -5.67
C GLY A 336 -14.79 25.17 -5.94
N GLY A 337 -15.97 24.88 -6.49
CA GLY A 337 -17.07 25.85 -6.66
C GLY A 337 -18.45 25.19 -6.67
N ALA A 338 -19.50 25.99 -6.57
CA ALA A 338 -20.88 25.54 -6.74
C ALA A 338 -21.23 25.22 -8.20
N SER A 339 -20.43 25.72 -9.15
CA SER A 339 -20.54 25.43 -10.58
C SER A 339 -19.16 25.26 -11.23
N PRO A 340 -19.06 24.59 -12.40
CA PRO A 340 -17.82 24.50 -13.16
C PRO A 340 -17.21 25.86 -13.52
N ALA A 341 -18.05 26.87 -13.79
CA ALA A 341 -17.61 28.23 -14.11
C ALA A 341 -16.94 28.90 -12.90
N GLU A 342 -17.49 28.71 -11.71
CA GLU A 342 -16.93 29.26 -10.46
C GLU A 342 -15.60 28.58 -10.11
N ALA A 343 -15.54 27.24 -10.17
CA ALA A 343 -14.29 26.51 -9.95
C ALA A 343 -13.20 26.97 -10.93
N ALA A 344 -13.52 27.08 -12.22
CA ALA A 344 -12.59 27.58 -13.22
C ALA A 344 -12.18 29.05 -12.98
N ALA A 345 -13.07 29.90 -12.49
CA ALA A 345 -12.75 31.30 -12.17
C ALA A 345 -11.74 31.39 -11.03
N ARG A 346 -11.92 30.61 -9.96
CA ARG A 346 -10.97 30.53 -8.82
C ARG A 346 -9.62 29.97 -9.25
N ALA A 347 -9.61 28.92 -10.07
CA ALA A 347 -8.36 28.39 -10.62
C ALA A 347 -7.60 29.41 -11.49
N ARG A 348 -8.30 30.23 -12.28
CA ARG A 348 -7.67 31.34 -13.04
C ARG A 348 -7.09 32.42 -12.13
N GLU A 349 -7.73 32.67 -10.99
CA GLU A 349 -7.21 33.60 -9.99
C GLU A 349 -5.89 33.09 -9.39
N LEU A 350 -5.84 31.81 -9.02
CA LEU A 350 -4.59 31.15 -8.60
C LEU A 350 -3.50 31.24 -9.67
N CYS A 351 -3.82 30.99 -10.94
CA CYS A 351 -2.83 31.15 -12.03
C CYS A 351 -2.28 32.58 -12.10
N ARG A 352 -3.12 33.61 -11.91
CA ARG A 352 -2.67 35.01 -11.90
C ARG A 352 -1.79 35.33 -10.68
N ALA A 353 -2.17 34.84 -9.51
CA ALA A 353 -1.36 34.99 -8.30
C ALA A 353 0.02 34.33 -8.47
N ALA A 354 0.03 33.09 -8.97
CA ALA A 354 1.26 32.33 -9.21
C ALA A 354 2.22 33.01 -10.20
N THR A 355 1.71 33.70 -11.22
CA THR A 355 2.55 34.51 -12.13
C THR A 355 3.23 35.66 -11.38
N GLY A 356 2.56 36.28 -10.40
CA GLY A 356 3.16 37.29 -9.52
C GLY A 356 4.26 36.72 -8.62
N ASP A 357 4.19 35.44 -8.31
CA ASP A 357 5.12 34.71 -7.43
C ASP A 357 6.21 33.94 -8.20
N GLY A 358 6.42 34.25 -9.49
CA GLY A 358 7.53 33.70 -10.28
C GLY A 358 7.25 32.39 -11.02
N ALA A 359 5.99 31.99 -11.17
CA ALA A 359 5.65 30.84 -12.04
C ALA A 359 6.03 31.11 -13.50
N THR A 360 6.68 30.15 -14.15
CA THR A 360 7.15 30.24 -15.55
C THR A 360 6.08 29.91 -16.57
N GLY A 361 5.00 29.26 -16.13
CA GLY A 361 3.87 28.86 -16.98
C GLY A 361 2.77 28.21 -16.15
N HIS A 362 1.61 27.97 -16.78
CA HIS A 362 0.54 27.22 -16.15
C HIS A 362 -0.33 26.46 -17.16
N LEU A 363 -1.03 25.44 -16.67
CA LEU A 363 -2.08 24.72 -17.37
C LEU A 363 -3.34 24.69 -16.50
N LEU A 364 -4.47 25.08 -17.07
CA LEU A 364 -5.77 24.97 -16.42
C LEU A 364 -6.54 23.77 -17.00
N VAL A 365 -6.96 22.85 -16.13
CA VAL A 365 -7.72 21.65 -16.51
C VAL A 365 -9.07 21.64 -15.80
N THR A 366 -10.13 21.76 -16.59
CA THR A 366 -11.52 21.79 -16.09
C THR A 366 -12.30 20.52 -16.40
N ASP A 367 -11.81 19.70 -17.33
CA ASP A 367 -12.47 18.43 -17.66
C ASP A 367 -12.06 17.33 -16.65
N PRO A 368 -13.02 16.52 -16.16
CA PRO A 368 -12.72 15.50 -15.15
C PRO A 368 -11.73 14.41 -15.61
N ALA A 369 -11.64 14.12 -16.92
CA ALA A 369 -10.76 13.06 -17.41
C ALA A 369 -9.29 13.50 -17.37
N GLY A 370 -9.00 14.73 -17.81
CA GLY A 370 -7.69 15.36 -17.72
C GLY A 370 -7.24 15.51 -16.27
N GLN A 371 -8.12 15.96 -15.37
CA GLN A 371 -7.81 16.05 -13.94
C GLN A 371 -7.41 14.69 -13.35
N ARG A 372 -8.18 13.62 -13.64
CA ARG A 372 -7.84 12.27 -13.17
C ARG A 372 -6.51 11.75 -13.73
N ALA A 373 -6.23 12.02 -15.01
CA ALA A 373 -4.98 11.60 -15.62
C ALA A 373 -3.77 12.25 -14.93
N LEU A 374 -3.87 13.54 -14.62
CA LEU A 374 -2.86 14.30 -13.90
C LEU A 374 -2.72 13.87 -12.43
N TRP A 375 -3.84 13.67 -11.71
CA TRP A 375 -3.82 13.18 -10.33
C TRP A 375 -3.21 11.79 -10.20
N ARG A 376 -3.44 10.90 -11.17
CA ARG A 376 -2.83 9.58 -11.19
C ARG A 376 -1.30 9.62 -11.17
N ILE A 377 -0.68 10.60 -11.84
CA ILE A 377 0.78 10.80 -11.80
C ILE A 377 1.24 11.06 -10.36
N ARG A 378 0.55 11.96 -9.65
CA ARG A 378 0.86 12.32 -8.25
C ARG A 378 0.60 11.18 -7.26
N GLU A 379 -0.47 10.40 -7.46
CA GLU A 379 -0.82 9.26 -6.59
C GLU A 379 0.17 8.09 -6.75
N ASP A 380 0.58 7.79 -7.99
CA ASP A 380 1.47 6.67 -8.30
C ASP A 380 2.94 6.94 -7.88
N ALA A 381 3.31 8.20 -7.69
CA ALA A 381 4.63 8.66 -7.23
C ALA A 381 5.20 7.85 -6.05
N SER A 382 4.36 7.53 -5.06
CA SER A 382 4.76 6.82 -3.84
C SER A 382 5.36 5.43 -4.10
N GLY A 383 4.93 4.78 -5.19
CA GLY A 383 5.46 3.51 -5.67
C GLY A 383 6.55 3.70 -6.71
N THR A 384 6.34 4.60 -7.69
CA THR A 384 7.29 4.82 -8.80
C THR A 384 8.65 5.31 -8.31
N ALA A 385 8.68 6.16 -7.28
CA ALA A 385 9.91 6.72 -6.72
C ALA A 385 10.82 5.69 -6.03
N THR A 386 10.40 4.42 -5.89
CA THR A 386 11.20 3.37 -5.20
C THR A 386 12.26 2.70 -6.10
N ARG A 387 12.33 3.16 -7.36
CA ARG A 387 13.39 2.82 -8.31
C ARG A 387 13.80 4.09 -9.05
N MET A 388 15.09 4.40 -9.00
CA MET A 388 15.67 5.51 -9.76
C MET A 388 15.72 5.17 -11.26
N PRO A 389 15.87 6.16 -12.16
CA PRO A 389 15.95 5.90 -13.61
C PRO A 389 17.08 4.94 -14.03
N ASP A 390 18.15 4.86 -13.26
CA ASP A 390 19.27 3.93 -13.47
C ASP A 390 19.02 2.51 -12.91
N GLY A 391 17.87 2.28 -12.28
CA GLY A 391 17.48 1.01 -11.64
C GLY A 391 17.85 0.89 -10.16
N THR A 392 18.55 1.87 -9.58
CA THR A 392 18.93 1.86 -8.16
C THR A 392 17.68 1.78 -7.27
N GLU A 393 17.74 0.98 -6.22
CA GLU A 393 16.66 0.87 -5.23
C GLU A 393 16.59 2.15 -4.39
N ALA A 394 15.38 2.65 -4.17
CA ALA A 394 15.12 3.76 -3.26
C ALA A 394 14.02 3.36 -2.28
N TRP A 395 14.22 3.70 -1.01
CA TRP A 395 13.44 3.16 0.10
C TRP A 395 12.68 4.24 0.87
N PRO A 396 11.60 3.84 1.59
CA PRO A 396 11.12 4.57 2.74
C PRO A 396 12.20 4.69 3.82
N GLY A 397 11.87 5.32 4.94
CA GLY A 397 12.75 5.50 6.08
C GLY A 397 12.33 6.74 6.85
N TRP A 398 12.74 7.91 6.38
CA TRP A 398 12.53 9.16 7.10
C TRP A 398 11.41 10.03 6.50
N GLU A 399 11.13 9.89 5.21
CA GLU A 399 10.23 10.72 4.41
C GLU A 399 8.85 10.91 5.02
N ASP A 400 8.64 12.07 5.62
CA ASP A 400 7.34 12.57 6.06
C ASP A 400 7.47 13.92 6.79
N CYS A 401 8.50 14.72 6.52
CA CYS A 401 8.75 15.88 7.38
C CYS A 401 7.82 17.01 7.04
N ALA A 402 7.27 17.64 8.07
CA ALA A 402 6.48 18.85 7.95
C ALA A 402 7.25 20.01 8.57
N VAL A 403 7.45 21.09 7.84
CA VAL A 403 7.91 22.38 8.35
C VAL A 403 6.78 23.40 8.18
N PRO A 404 6.80 24.56 8.85
CA PRO A 404 5.86 25.62 8.55
C PRO A 404 5.88 25.92 7.04
N PRO A 405 4.73 26.07 6.34
CA PRO A 405 4.72 26.21 4.87
C PRO A 405 5.67 27.29 4.34
N ALA A 406 5.79 28.42 5.05
CA ALA A 406 6.71 29.51 4.71
C ALA A 406 8.21 29.17 4.83
N ARG A 407 8.56 28.04 5.46
CA ARG A 407 9.93 27.54 5.63
C ARG A 407 10.27 26.42 4.65
N LEU A 408 9.32 25.96 3.83
CA LEU A 408 9.49 24.80 2.98
C LEU A 408 10.61 24.97 1.95
N GLY A 409 10.67 26.12 1.26
CA GLY A 409 11.72 26.42 0.28
C GLY A 409 13.14 26.39 0.87
N PRO A 410 13.43 27.17 1.93
CA PRO A 410 14.70 27.09 2.65
C PRO A 410 15.04 25.67 3.12
N TYR A 411 14.08 24.94 3.68
CA TYR A 411 14.27 23.56 4.12
C TYR A 411 14.66 22.63 2.98
N LEU A 412 14.02 22.73 1.80
CA LEU A 412 14.36 21.90 0.64
C LEU A 412 15.80 22.13 0.14
N ARG A 413 16.29 23.36 0.16
CA ARG A 413 17.68 23.67 -0.19
C ARG A 413 18.67 22.99 0.75
N ASP A 414 18.44 23.11 2.06
CA ASP A 414 19.31 22.50 3.06
C ASP A 414 19.20 20.97 3.04
N PHE A 415 18.01 20.44 2.77
CA PHE A 415 17.78 19.00 2.62
C PHE A 415 18.55 18.43 1.42
N ARG A 416 18.54 19.11 0.27
CA ARG A 416 19.35 18.74 -0.90
C ARG A 416 20.84 18.77 -0.59
N ALA A 417 21.31 19.78 0.15
CA ALA A 417 22.70 19.85 0.60
C ALA A 417 23.06 18.67 1.50
N LEU A 418 22.18 18.29 2.43
CA LEU A 418 22.39 17.14 3.33
C LEU A 418 22.44 15.81 2.57
N LEU A 419 21.56 15.60 1.59
CA LEU A 419 21.63 14.42 0.69
C LEU A 419 23.00 14.33 0.00
N ALA A 420 23.46 15.46 -0.57
CA ALA A 420 24.76 15.50 -1.25
C ALA A 420 25.94 15.23 -0.29
N GLN A 421 25.90 15.76 0.93
CA GLN A 421 26.92 15.50 1.97
C GLN A 421 27.05 14.01 2.31
N HIS A 422 25.93 13.29 2.34
CA HIS A 422 25.89 11.85 2.61
C HIS A 422 26.06 11.00 1.35
N GLY A 423 26.19 11.62 0.17
CA GLY A 423 26.29 10.92 -1.12
C GLY A 423 25.04 10.11 -1.44
N LEU A 424 23.86 10.63 -1.08
CA LEU A 424 22.54 10.04 -1.29
C LEU A 424 21.76 10.83 -2.33
N ARG A 425 20.83 10.15 -3.00
CA ARG A 425 19.91 10.72 -3.97
C ARG A 425 18.48 10.41 -3.57
N GLY A 426 17.59 11.35 -3.85
CA GLY A 426 16.16 11.16 -3.67
C GLY A 426 15.39 12.33 -4.27
N THR A 427 14.17 12.07 -4.69
CA THR A 427 13.30 13.05 -5.32
C THR A 427 12.19 13.50 -4.36
N PRO A 428 12.13 14.78 -3.98
CA PRO A 428 11.06 15.28 -3.13
C PRO A 428 9.75 15.46 -3.92
N TYR A 429 8.65 15.11 -3.28
CA TYR A 429 7.27 15.34 -3.72
C TYR A 429 6.40 15.44 -2.49
N GLY A 430 5.22 16.06 -2.55
CA GLY A 430 4.37 16.09 -1.36
C GLY A 430 3.36 17.21 -1.29
N HIS A 431 2.93 17.47 -0.07
CA HIS A 431 1.86 18.40 0.29
C HIS A 431 2.47 19.77 0.59
N PHE A 432 2.87 20.48 -0.46
CA PHE A 432 3.60 21.74 -0.32
C PHE A 432 2.77 22.81 0.39
N GLY A 433 1.45 22.83 0.19
CA GLY A 433 0.53 23.72 0.92
C GLY A 433 0.53 23.52 2.44
N ASP A 434 0.84 22.31 2.91
CA ASP A 434 0.95 21.99 4.33
C ASP A 434 2.41 21.96 4.83
N GLY A 435 3.37 22.31 3.96
CA GLY A 435 4.80 22.26 4.29
C GLY A 435 5.34 20.85 4.51
N CYS A 436 4.68 19.81 3.97
CA CYS A 436 5.02 18.41 4.20
C CYS A 436 5.58 17.73 2.94
N ILE A 437 6.72 17.05 3.07
CA ILE A 437 7.42 16.40 1.95
C ILE A 437 7.64 14.91 2.16
N HIS A 438 7.65 14.22 1.02
CA HIS A 438 7.94 12.81 0.84
C HIS A 438 9.12 12.68 -0.12
N VAL A 439 9.96 11.67 0.09
CA VAL A 439 11.17 11.41 -0.69
C VAL A 439 11.49 9.92 -0.61
N ARG A 440 11.87 9.29 -1.71
CA ARG A 440 12.47 7.94 -1.64
C ARG A 440 13.96 8.12 -1.82
N ILE A 441 14.74 7.57 -0.90
CA ILE A 441 16.19 7.77 -0.86
C ILE A 441 16.89 6.45 -1.17
N ASP A 442 17.96 6.50 -1.94
CA ASP A 442 18.76 5.33 -2.34
C ASP A 442 19.66 4.76 -1.23
N PHE A 443 19.07 4.55 -0.04
CA PHE A 443 19.74 3.91 1.08
C PHE A 443 20.17 2.48 0.74
N ASP A 444 21.42 2.14 1.07
CA ASP A 444 21.86 0.76 1.17
C ASP A 444 21.44 0.19 2.53
N LEU A 445 20.33 -0.54 2.55
CA LEU A 445 19.80 -1.19 3.76
C LEU A 445 20.19 -2.67 3.85
N LEU A 446 21.15 -3.10 3.02
CA LEU A 446 21.63 -4.49 2.94
C LEU A 446 23.00 -4.66 3.59
N THR A 447 23.86 -3.64 3.52
CA THR A 447 25.21 -3.72 4.06
C THR A 447 25.37 -2.98 5.40
N PRO A 448 26.26 -3.44 6.30
CA PRO A 448 26.51 -2.72 7.55
C PRO A 448 26.97 -1.26 7.39
N PRO A 449 27.87 -0.91 6.43
CA PRO A 449 28.19 0.50 6.15
C PRO A 449 26.98 1.32 5.68
N GLY A 450 26.14 0.76 4.81
CA GLY A 450 24.93 1.43 4.34
C GLY A 450 23.94 1.72 5.46
N ILE A 451 23.71 0.74 6.35
CA ILE A 451 22.84 0.88 7.52
C ILE A 451 23.36 1.95 8.49
N ARG A 452 24.68 2.04 8.71
CA ARG A 452 25.26 3.13 9.52
C ARG A 452 25.00 4.49 8.89
N ARG A 453 25.20 4.62 7.57
CA ARG A 453 24.90 5.87 6.85
C ARG A 453 23.42 6.25 6.94
N PHE A 454 22.51 5.28 6.81
CA PHE A 454 21.07 5.50 7.01
C PHE A 454 20.78 6.10 8.39
N ARG A 455 21.42 5.57 9.44
CA ARG A 455 21.30 6.11 10.81
C ARG A 455 21.85 7.52 10.95
N GLU A 456 23.07 7.76 10.45
CA GLU A 456 23.72 9.07 10.52
C GLU A 456 22.87 10.12 9.80
N PHE A 457 22.47 9.84 8.56
CA PHE A 457 21.60 10.71 7.79
C PHE A 457 20.27 11.00 8.50
N SER A 458 19.58 9.98 9.02
CA SER A 458 18.31 10.18 9.74
C SER A 458 18.46 11.05 10.98
N THR A 459 19.60 10.92 11.68
CA THR A 459 19.93 11.69 12.89
C THR A 459 20.22 13.15 12.59
N ASP A 460 20.93 13.42 11.49
CA ASP A 460 21.23 14.77 11.00
C ASP A 460 19.99 15.45 10.43
N LEU A 461 19.18 14.69 9.70
CA LEU A 461 17.94 15.20 9.12
C LEU A 461 16.91 15.54 10.20
N ALA A 462 16.86 14.79 11.30
CA ALA A 462 16.08 15.17 12.48
C ALA A 462 16.48 16.55 13.02
N ALA A 463 17.79 16.82 13.10
CA ALA A 463 18.27 18.13 13.55
C ALA A 463 17.91 19.24 12.55
N LEU A 464 18.02 18.96 11.25
CA LEU A 464 17.65 19.91 10.20
C LEU A 464 16.16 20.28 10.25
N VAL A 465 15.27 19.29 10.39
CA VAL A 465 13.82 19.52 10.49
C VAL A 465 13.49 20.41 11.69
N VAL A 466 14.07 20.10 12.86
CA VAL A 466 13.87 20.88 14.08
C VAL A 466 14.42 22.31 13.92
N ALA A 467 15.55 22.49 13.25
CA ALA A 467 16.12 23.82 12.97
C ALA A 467 15.20 24.70 12.09
N HIS A 468 14.33 24.08 11.28
CA HIS A 468 13.30 24.77 10.51
C HIS A 468 11.94 24.85 11.22
N GLY A 469 11.87 24.48 12.51
CA GLY A 469 10.65 24.52 13.32
C GLY A 469 9.64 23.42 12.97
N GLY A 470 10.10 22.32 12.38
CA GLY A 470 9.27 21.25 11.86
C GLY A 470 8.99 20.08 12.80
N SER A 471 8.19 19.14 12.31
CA SER A 471 7.87 17.83 12.88
C SER A 471 8.51 16.73 12.06
N LEU A 472 9.02 15.71 12.75
CA LEU A 472 9.67 14.57 12.12
C LEU A 472 8.68 13.77 11.26
N SER A 473 7.41 13.74 11.66
CA SER A 473 6.27 13.19 10.91
C SER A 473 5.14 14.22 10.72
N GLY A 474 4.62 14.29 9.49
CA GLY A 474 3.53 15.13 9.03
C GLY A 474 2.26 14.36 8.64
N GLU A 475 2.31 13.06 8.33
CA GLU A 475 1.12 12.22 8.06
C GLU A 475 1.28 10.70 8.27
N HIS A 476 2.51 10.19 8.36
CA HIS A 476 2.83 8.76 8.35
C HIS A 476 3.03 8.15 9.75
N GLY A 477 3.00 8.94 10.81
CA GLY A 477 3.38 8.52 12.17
C GLY A 477 4.89 8.39 12.35
N ASP A 478 5.32 8.23 13.60
CA ASP A 478 6.73 8.05 13.93
C ASP A 478 7.18 6.60 13.74
N GLY A 479 6.36 5.64 14.20
CA GLY A 479 6.70 4.24 14.25
C GLY A 479 8.09 3.94 14.79
N GLN A 480 8.74 2.91 14.25
CA GLN A 480 10.13 2.62 14.57
C GLN A 480 11.09 3.58 13.85
N ALA A 481 10.64 4.16 12.74
CA ALA A 481 11.46 5.01 11.89
C ALA A 481 11.95 6.30 12.53
N ARG A 482 11.12 6.90 13.38
CA ARG A 482 11.35 8.26 13.88
C ARG A 482 11.25 8.37 15.40
N ALA A 483 10.58 7.44 16.07
CA ALA A 483 10.31 7.56 17.51
C ALA A 483 11.59 7.69 18.35
N GLU A 484 12.68 6.99 17.98
CA GLU A 484 13.99 7.10 18.64
C GLU A 484 14.53 8.55 18.63
N LEU A 485 14.13 9.34 17.64
CA LEU A 485 14.62 10.69 17.39
C LEU A 485 13.72 11.79 17.97
N LEU A 486 12.56 11.44 18.56
CA LEU A 486 11.66 12.39 19.22
C LEU A 486 12.32 13.28 20.30
N PRO A 487 13.33 12.81 21.09
CA PRO A 487 14.02 13.68 22.02
C PRO A 487 14.73 14.88 21.36
N LYS A 488 15.08 14.81 20.07
CA LYS A 488 15.64 15.96 19.33
C LYS A 488 14.58 17.04 19.07
N MET A 489 13.32 16.66 18.91
CA MET A 489 12.21 17.58 18.64
C MET A 489 11.59 18.14 19.91
N TYR A 490 11.38 17.28 20.92
CA TYR A 490 10.59 17.61 22.11
C TYR A 490 11.41 17.73 23.41
N GLY A 491 12.67 17.34 23.39
CA GLY A 491 13.48 17.23 24.60
C GLY A 491 13.10 16.03 25.47
N GLY A 492 13.89 15.78 26.52
CA GLY A 492 13.71 14.62 27.39
C GLY A 492 12.46 14.69 28.29
N GLU A 493 12.06 15.89 28.71
CA GLU A 493 10.94 16.08 29.64
C GLU A 493 9.60 15.72 28.99
N LEU A 494 9.31 16.25 27.79
CA LEU A 494 8.06 15.98 27.08
C LEU A 494 8.01 14.53 26.56
N VAL A 495 9.12 13.97 26.10
CA VAL A 495 9.19 12.54 25.76
C VAL A 495 8.99 11.66 27.01
N GLY A 496 9.51 12.08 28.16
CA GLY A 496 9.25 11.44 29.45
C GLY A 496 7.77 11.49 29.83
N LEU A 497 7.07 12.59 29.53
CA LEU A 497 5.63 12.71 29.71
C LEU A 497 4.85 11.76 28.81
N PHE A 498 5.27 11.54 27.55
CA PHE A 498 4.68 10.50 26.70
C PHE A 498 4.80 9.12 27.34
N GLY A 499 5.96 8.82 27.93
CA GLY A 499 6.17 7.58 28.70
C GLY A 499 5.19 7.42 29.86
N ARG A 500 5.03 8.46 30.69
CA ARG A 500 4.07 8.46 31.81
C ARG A 500 2.62 8.30 31.34
N PHE A 501 2.26 8.95 30.24
CA PHE A 501 0.94 8.80 29.64
C PHE A 501 0.72 7.36 29.16
N LYS A 502 1.69 6.76 28.46
CA LYS A 502 1.63 5.34 28.10
C LYS A 502 1.47 4.44 29.32
N ASP A 503 2.23 4.67 30.38
CA ASP A 503 2.20 3.83 31.59
C ASP A 503 0.85 3.93 32.31
N LEU A 504 0.16 5.08 32.21
CA LEU A 504 -1.20 5.23 32.69
C LEU A 504 -2.18 4.38 31.86
N TRP A 505 -2.09 4.39 30.54
CA TRP A 505 -3.03 3.68 29.66
C TRP A 505 -2.76 2.17 29.54
N ASP A 506 -1.49 1.79 29.54
CA ASP A 506 -1.03 0.41 29.35
C ASP A 506 0.20 0.12 30.25
N PRO A 507 -0.02 -0.04 31.57
CA PRO A 507 1.05 -0.28 32.53
C PRO A 507 1.79 -1.61 32.31
N ALA A 508 1.18 -2.56 31.59
CA ALA A 508 1.80 -3.84 31.25
C ALA A 508 2.65 -3.77 29.97
N ALA A 509 2.67 -2.63 29.28
CA ALA A 509 3.31 -2.44 27.98
C ALA A 509 2.90 -3.51 26.94
N GLY A 510 1.63 -3.94 26.98
CA GLY A 510 1.10 -4.98 26.10
C GLY A 510 0.69 -4.51 24.71
N LEU A 511 0.42 -3.22 24.53
CA LEU A 511 -0.03 -2.67 23.24
C LEU A 511 1.11 -2.08 22.42
N ASN A 512 1.31 -2.64 21.23
CA ASN A 512 2.32 -2.27 20.23
C ASN A 512 3.68 -1.85 20.82
N PRO A 513 4.34 -2.71 21.62
CA PRO A 513 5.57 -2.34 22.31
C PRO A 513 6.70 -2.03 21.33
N GLY A 514 7.53 -1.06 21.72
CA GLY A 514 8.67 -0.60 20.92
C GLY A 514 8.31 0.41 19.84
N MET A 515 7.10 0.98 19.87
CA MET A 515 6.63 2.05 18.99
C MET A 515 6.29 3.30 19.81
N LEU A 516 6.60 4.49 19.26
CA LEU A 516 6.37 5.85 19.80
C LEU A 516 7.09 6.15 21.14
N VAL A 517 6.89 5.32 22.17
CA VAL A 517 7.55 5.43 23.48
C VAL A 517 8.40 4.19 23.76
N ARG A 518 9.56 4.43 24.40
CA ARG A 518 10.60 3.40 24.59
C ARG A 518 10.83 2.59 23.29
N PRO A 519 11.09 3.29 22.17
CA PRO A 519 11.06 2.67 20.85
C PRO A 519 12.25 1.74 20.65
N HIS A 520 12.10 0.78 19.73
CA HIS A 520 13.25 0.11 19.14
C HIS A 520 14.12 1.12 18.38
N ARG A 521 15.39 0.77 18.14
CA ARG A 521 16.29 1.60 17.35
C ARG A 521 15.81 1.66 15.90
N LEU A 522 15.97 2.80 15.24
CA LEU A 522 15.55 2.97 13.83
C LEU A 522 16.34 2.07 12.86
N ASP A 523 17.49 1.53 13.25
CA ASP A 523 18.31 0.61 12.43
C ASP A 523 18.16 -0.87 12.82
N ASP A 524 17.29 -1.19 13.78
CA ASP A 524 16.95 -2.57 14.14
C ASP A 524 15.77 -3.10 13.31
N ASN A 525 15.58 -4.42 13.28
CA ASN A 525 14.43 -5.08 12.65
C ASN A 525 14.21 -4.75 11.15
N LEU A 526 15.27 -4.35 10.43
CA LEU A 526 15.18 -4.10 8.99
C LEU A 526 14.80 -5.40 8.25
N ARG A 527 13.78 -5.33 7.39
CA ARG A 527 13.20 -6.47 6.67
C ARG A 527 14.16 -7.19 5.72
N PHE A 528 15.29 -6.56 5.44
CA PHE A 528 16.33 -7.07 4.56
C PHE A 528 17.37 -7.90 5.29
N ALA A 529 17.53 -7.70 6.61
CA ALA A 529 18.51 -8.41 7.43
C ALA A 529 18.42 -9.95 7.34
N PRO A 530 17.23 -10.58 7.31
CA PRO A 530 17.15 -12.04 7.23
C PRO A 530 17.26 -12.59 5.80
N LEU A 531 17.38 -11.73 4.78
CA LEU A 531 17.48 -12.21 3.40
C LEU A 531 18.87 -12.78 3.09
N PRO A 532 18.99 -13.66 2.07
CA PRO A 532 20.28 -14.16 1.61
C PRO A 532 21.21 -13.00 1.21
N LYS A 533 22.48 -13.08 1.64
CA LYS A 533 23.51 -12.06 1.35
C LYS A 533 24.03 -12.09 -0.09
N GLY A 534 23.71 -13.12 -0.85
CA GLY A 534 24.11 -13.29 -2.24
C GLY A 534 22.99 -13.88 -3.08
N PRO A 535 23.15 -13.90 -4.41
CA PRO A 535 22.14 -14.43 -5.31
C PRO A 535 21.80 -15.89 -4.99
N VAL A 536 20.52 -16.23 -5.13
CA VAL A 536 20.04 -17.61 -5.05
C VAL A 536 20.09 -18.27 -6.43
N PRO A 537 20.13 -19.62 -6.53
CA PRO A 537 20.04 -20.30 -7.82
C PRO A 537 18.76 -19.92 -8.57
N VAL A 538 18.91 -19.55 -9.85
CA VAL A 538 17.81 -19.13 -10.73
C VAL A 538 17.95 -19.74 -12.12
N GLU A 539 16.83 -19.95 -12.81
CA GLU A 539 16.78 -20.30 -14.22
C GLU A 539 16.49 -19.09 -15.12
N PHE A 540 15.72 -18.12 -14.62
CA PHE A 540 15.49 -16.87 -15.33
C PHE A 540 16.65 -15.89 -15.12
N GLY A 541 16.91 -15.05 -16.12
CA GLY A 541 18.05 -14.13 -16.10
C GLY A 541 17.87 -12.85 -15.29
N TYR A 542 16.66 -12.53 -14.80
CA TYR A 542 16.33 -11.31 -14.03
C TYR A 542 17.11 -10.03 -14.43
N PRO A 543 17.04 -9.59 -15.72
CA PRO A 543 17.94 -8.57 -16.26
C PRO A 543 17.76 -7.18 -15.62
N HIS A 544 16.63 -6.92 -14.98
CA HIS A 544 16.34 -5.64 -14.30
C HIS A 544 16.64 -5.68 -12.80
N ASP A 545 17.09 -6.83 -12.29
CA ASP A 545 17.34 -7.07 -10.87
C ASP A 545 18.72 -7.72 -10.67
N GLY A 546 19.65 -7.50 -11.61
CA GLY A 546 21.04 -7.96 -11.52
C GLY A 546 21.22 -9.49 -11.57
N GLY A 547 20.24 -10.23 -12.09
CA GLY A 547 20.24 -11.69 -12.02
C GLY A 547 19.83 -12.27 -10.67
N ASP A 548 19.40 -11.44 -9.71
CA ASP A 548 19.04 -11.86 -8.35
C ASP A 548 17.52 -11.93 -8.14
N PHE A 549 17.02 -13.13 -7.85
CA PHE A 549 15.62 -13.33 -7.50
C PHE A 549 15.22 -12.62 -6.19
N SER A 550 16.16 -12.48 -5.24
CA SER A 550 15.88 -11.79 -3.98
C SER A 550 15.63 -10.30 -4.22
N ALA A 551 16.43 -9.65 -5.08
CA ALA A 551 16.19 -8.29 -5.55
C ALA A 551 14.84 -8.17 -6.27
N ALA A 552 14.48 -9.14 -7.12
CA ALA A 552 13.19 -9.16 -7.80
C ALA A 552 12.00 -9.25 -6.82
N VAL A 553 12.10 -10.09 -5.77
CA VAL A 553 11.07 -10.20 -4.72
C VAL A 553 10.96 -8.90 -3.91
N ARG A 554 12.09 -8.29 -3.57
CA ARG A 554 12.16 -7.01 -2.82
C ARG A 554 11.58 -5.81 -3.56
N ARG A 555 11.30 -5.90 -4.87
CA ARG A 555 10.56 -4.86 -5.60
C ARG A 555 9.22 -4.52 -4.94
N CYS A 556 8.57 -5.48 -4.28
CA CYS A 556 7.31 -5.19 -3.58
C CYS A 556 7.55 -4.35 -2.33
N VAL A 557 7.23 -3.07 -2.40
CA VAL A 557 7.38 -2.13 -1.27
C VAL A 557 6.22 -2.10 -0.29
N GLY A 558 5.18 -2.92 -0.48
CA GLY A 558 4.11 -3.10 0.52
C GLY A 558 2.92 -2.13 0.46
N VAL A 559 2.91 -1.15 -0.47
CA VAL A 559 1.85 -0.10 -0.63
C VAL A 559 0.44 -0.60 -0.93
N ALA A 560 0.30 -1.90 -1.20
CA ALA A 560 -0.98 -2.60 -1.28
C ALA A 560 -1.97 -2.13 -2.35
N LYS A 561 -1.52 -1.45 -3.41
CA LYS A 561 -2.36 -1.14 -4.60
C LYS A 561 -3.04 -2.38 -5.20
N CYS A 562 -2.49 -3.56 -4.92
CA CYS A 562 -3.05 -4.85 -5.32
C CYS A 562 -4.20 -5.40 -4.48
N ARG A 563 -4.61 -4.70 -3.42
CA ARG A 563 -5.76 -5.04 -2.59
C ARG A 563 -7.00 -4.26 -3.02
N THR A 564 -7.47 -4.52 -4.24
CA THR A 564 -8.69 -3.88 -4.76
C THR A 564 -9.80 -4.93 -4.87
N GLU A 565 -10.88 -4.75 -4.11
CA GLU A 565 -12.04 -5.67 -4.10
C GLU A 565 -12.99 -5.39 -5.28
N SER A 566 -13.11 -4.14 -5.70
CA SER A 566 -14.02 -3.70 -6.77
C SER A 566 -13.26 -3.13 -7.98
N MET A 567 -13.85 -3.27 -9.18
CA MET A 567 -13.44 -2.47 -10.34
C MET A 567 -14.20 -1.15 -10.30
N GLY A 568 -13.48 -0.03 -10.16
CA GLY A 568 -14.10 1.30 -10.27
C GLY A 568 -14.66 1.53 -11.68
N PRO A 569 -15.70 2.37 -11.84
CA PRO A 569 -16.18 2.77 -13.17
C PRO A 569 -15.04 3.40 -13.98
N GLY A 570 -14.69 2.80 -15.12
CA GLY A 570 -13.57 3.25 -15.96
C GLY A 570 -12.17 2.83 -15.49
N ALA A 571 -12.06 2.01 -14.43
CA ALA A 571 -10.78 1.44 -14.01
C ALA A 571 -10.36 0.33 -14.99
N ALA A 572 -9.20 0.51 -15.64
CA ALA A 572 -8.57 -0.48 -16.50
C ALA A 572 -7.71 -1.50 -15.72
N ASP A 573 -7.86 -1.57 -14.39
CA ASP A 573 -6.98 -2.32 -13.51
C ASP A 573 -7.22 -3.85 -13.65
N VAL A 574 -6.24 -4.51 -14.26
CA VAL A 574 -6.13 -5.96 -14.54
C VAL A 574 -5.93 -6.77 -13.25
N MET A 575 -5.77 -6.09 -12.10
CA MET A 575 -5.41 -6.64 -10.79
C MET A 575 -6.04 -7.99 -10.39
N CYS A 576 -5.35 -8.68 -9.48
CA CYS A 576 -5.46 -10.12 -9.33
C CYS A 576 -6.89 -10.65 -9.07
N PRO A 577 -7.47 -11.45 -9.99
CA PRO A 577 -8.84 -11.94 -9.85
C PRO A 577 -9.00 -12.91 -8.67
N SER A 578 -7.93 -13.64 -8.29
CA SER A 578 -8.00 -14.53 -7.13
C SER A 578 -8.15 -13.78 -5.81
N PHE A 579 -7.54 -12.59 -5.68
CA PHE A 579 -7.77 -11.75 -4.50
C PHE A 579 -9.22 -11.27 -4.46
N ARG A 580 -9.71 -10.68 -5.57
CA ARG A 580 -11.11 -10.23 -5.68
C ARG A 580 -12.13 -11.33 -5.36
N ALA A 581 -11.86 -12.55 -5.82
CA ALA A 581 -12.76 -13.69 -5.60
C ALA A 581 -12.73 -14.23 -4.17
N THR A 582 -11.62 -14.08 -3.44
CA THR A 582 -11.44 -14.73 -2.13
C THR A 582 -11.39 -13.76 -0.95
N GLY A 583 -11.04 -12.49 -1.17
CA GLY A 583 -10.70 -11.53 -0.11
C GLY A 583 -9.39 -11.85 0.63
N GLU A 584 -8.70 -12.94 0.27
CA GLU A 584 -7.56 -13.46 1.01
C GLU A 584 -6.25 -12.82 0.56
N GLU A 585 -5.51 -12.20 1.49
CA GLU A 585 -4.28 -11.45 1.18
C GLU A 585 -3.23 -12.31 0.48
N ARG A 586 -3.10 -13.59 0.82
CA ARG A 586 -2.17 -14.52 0.14
C ARG A 586 -2.39 -14.61 -1.38
N HIS A 587 -3.57 -14.26 -1.86
CA HIS A 587 -3.90 -14.27 -3.28
C HIS A 587 -3.74 -12.91 -3.96
N SER A 588 -3.29 -11.87 -3.23
CA SER A 588 -2.87 -10.59 -3.81
C SER A 588 -1.42 -10.67 -4.29
N THR A 589 -1.00 -9.70 -5.12
CA THR A 589 0.41 -9.61 -5.54
C THR A 589 1.33 -9.38 -4.33
N ARG A 590 0.92 -8.54 -3.37
CA ARG A 590 1.66 -8.25 -2.15
C ARG A 590 1.78 -9.48 -1.26
N GLY A 591 0.69 -10.22 -1.05
CA GLY A 591 0.73 -11.44 -0.24
C GLY A 591 1.67 -12.49 -0.82
N ARG A 592 1.64 -12.71 -2.14
CA ARG A 592 2.58 -13.62 -2.81
C ARG A 592 4.03 -13.15 -2.69
N ALA A 593 4.28 -11.85 -2.86
CA ALA A 593 5.62 -11.29 -2.68
C ALA A 593 6.12 -11.45 -1.24
N ARG A 594 5.26 -11.26 -0.23
CA ARG A 594 5.59 -11.49 1.19
C ARG A 594 5.91 -12.97 1.47
N LEU A 595 5.11 -13.90 0.94
CA LEU A 595 5.39 -15.33 1.10
C LEU A 595 6.71 -15.74 0.44
N LEU A 596 7.02 -15.20 -0.74
CA LEU A 596 8.33 -15.38 -1.39
C LEU A 596 9.47 -14.75 -0.58
N HIS A 597 9.25 -13.58 0.02
CA HIS A 597 10.22 -12.93 0.90
C HIS A 597 10.51 -13.80 2.13
N GLU A 598 9.47 -14.28 2.80
CA GLU A 598 9.60 -15.14 3.98
C GLU A 598 10.19 -16.52 3.65
N MET A 599 9.96 -17.02 2.44
CA MET A 599 10.62 -18.22 1.91
C MET A 599 12.12 -18.01 1.72
N LEU A 600 12.52 -16.87 1.20
CA LEU A 600 13.93 -16.52 1.04
C LEU A 600 14.61 -16.27 2.39
N ALA A 601 13.89 -15.66 3.33
CA ALA A 601 14.36 -15.45 4.70
C ALA A 601 14.54 -16.75 5.49
N GLY A 602 13.65 -17.74 5.28
CA GLY A 602 13.77 -19.08 5.85
C GLY A 602 13.41 -19.22 7.34
N GLU A 603 12.99 -18.14 8.01
CA GLU A 603 12.64 -18.15 9.44
C GLU A 603 11.17 -18.57 9.70
N VAL A 604 10.24 -18.07 8.88
CA VAL A 604 8.80 -18.34 9.03
C VAL A 604 8.35 -19.42 8.05
N VAL A 605 8.74 -19.29 6.79
CA VAL A 605 8.53 -20.29 5.74
C VAL A 605 9.84 -21.03 5.55
N THR A 606 9.97 -22.20 6.19
CA THR A 606 11.26 -22.87 6.40
C THR A 606 11.67 -23.81 5.27
N ASP A 607 10.72 -24.30 4.48
CA ASP A 607 10.97 -25.32 3.44
C ASP A 607 11.52 -24.75 2.12
N GLY A 608 11.85 -23.46 2.07
CA GLY A 608 12.41 -22.78 0.89
C GLY A 608 11.59 -23.06 -0.38
N TRP A 609 12.25 -23.45 -1.46
CA TRP A 609 11.59 -23.81 -2.73
C TRP A 609 10.56 -24.95 -2.63
N ARG A 610 10.57 -25.73 -1.54
CA ARG A 610 9.63 -26.84 -1.30
C ARG A 610 8.40 -26.41 -0.48
N SER A 611 8.32 -25.15 -0.06
CA SER A 611 7.25 -24.64 0.80
C SER A 611 5.84 -24.81 0.20
N PRO A 612 4.92 -25.48 0.91
CA PRO A 612 3.52 -25.56 0.49
C PRO A 612 2.82 -24.19 0.57
N GLU A 613 3.21 -23.32 1.51
CA GLU A 613 2.61 -21.99 1.71
C GLU A 613 2.75 -21.12 0.46
N VAL A 614 3.95 -21.08 -0.12
CA VAL A 614 4.24 -20.34 -1.34
C VAL A 614 3.57 -20.99 -2.55
N ARG A 615 3.64 -22.33 -2.64
CA ARG A 615 2.96 -23.09 -3.70
C ARG A 615 1.47 -22.73 -3.76
N ASP A 616 0.78 -22.77 -2.62
CA ASP A 616 -0.67 -22.57 -2.56
C ASP A 616 -1.08 -21.15 -2.93
N ALA A 617 -0.32 -20.15 -2.49
CA ALA A 617 -0.55 -18.77 -2.88
C ALA A 617 -0.33 -18.54 -4.38
N LEU A 618 0.69 -19.19 -4.96
CA LEU A 618 1.01 -19.08 -6.38
C LEU A 618 0.07 -19.92 -7.27
N ASP A 619 -0.54 -20.98 -6.75
CA ASP A 619 -1.38 -21.89 -7.55
C ASP A 619 -2.52 -21.13 -8.27
N LEU A 620 -3.23 -20.27 -7.54
CA LEU A 620 -4.31 -19.42 -8.07
C LEU A 620 -3.83 -18.22 -8.93
N CYS A 621 -2.52 -18.01 -9.07
CA CYS A 621 -2.00 -16.97 -9.97
C CYS A 621 -2.15 -17.42 -11.44
N LEU A 622 -2.87 -16.65 -12.25
CA LEU A 622 -3.08 -16.93 -13.67
C LEU A 622 -1.84 -16.69 -14.54
N SER A 623 -0.76 -16.11 -13.98
CA SER A 623 0.43 -15.68 -14.74
C SER A 623 0.12 -14.72 -15.90
N CYS A 624 -0.96 -13.92 -15.78
CA CYS A 624 -1.41 -12.99 -16.82
C CYS A 624 -0.51 -11.76 -17.00
N LYS A 625 0.47 -11.55 -16.10
CA LYS A 625 1.36 -10.38 -16.04
C LYS A 625 0.67 -9.03 -15.80
N GLY A 626 -0.62 -8.99 -15.44
CA GLY A 626 -1.29 -7.74 -15.03
C GLY A 626 -0.56 -7.05 -13.87
N CYS A 627 -0.01 -7.82 -12.93
CA CYS A 627 0.80 -7.27 -11.85
C CYS A 627 2.08 -6.55 -12.32
N ARG A 628 2.64 -6.88 -13.48
CA ARG A 628 3.83 -6.19 -14.01
C ARG A 628 3.46 -4.81 -14.58
N SER A 629 2.28 -4.69 -15.16
CA SER A 629 1.80 -3.45 -15.78
C SER A 629 1.17 -2.49 -14.76
N ASP A 630 0.34 -3.00 -13.85
CA ASP A 630 -0.45 -2.15 -12.94
C ASP A 630 0.27 -1.84 -11.62
N CYS A 631 1.27 -2.65 -11.25
CA CYS A 631 2.07 -2.37 -10.07
C CYS A 631 3.09 -1.27 -10.39
N PRO A 632 3.15 -0.18 -9.60
CA PRO A 632 4.05 0.95 -9.88
C PRO A 632 5.53 0.56 -9.83
N VAL A 633 5.84 -0.58 -9.20
CA VAL A 633 7.20 -1.11 -9.06
C VAL A 633 7.47 -2.31 -9.97
N GLY A 634 6.54 -2.66 -10.87
CA GLY A 634 6.78 -3.64 -11.94
C GLY A 634 6.97 -5.09 -11.49
N VAL A 635 6.30 -5.53 -10.42
CA VAL A 635 6.40 -6.91 -9.91
C VAL A 635 5.94 -7.93 -10.97
N ASP A 636 6.83 -8.84 -11.38
CA ASP A 636 6.53 -9.89 -12.36
C ASP A 636 6.24 -11.24 -11.69
N MET A 637 5.07 -11.32 -11.04
CA MET A 637 4.64 -12.52 -10.32
C MET A 637 4.49 -13.75 -11.24
N ALA A 638 4.32 -13.55 -12.55
CA ALA A 638 4.28 -14.65 -13.52
C ALA A 638 5.66 -15.32 -13.63
N THR A 639 6.72 -14.52 -13.76
CA THR A 639 8.11 -15.00 -13.76
C THR A 639 8.45 -15.62 -12.41
N TYR A 640 8.05 -14.99 -11.29
CA TYR A 640 8.36 -15.51 -9.95
C TYR A 640 7.68 -16.86 -9.69
N LYS A 641 6.42 -17.01 -10.14
CA LYS A 641 5.72 -18.29 -10.12
C LYS A 641 6.45 -19.36 -10.93
N ALA A 642 6.89 -19.02 -12.14
CA ALA A 642 7.57 -19.97 -13.00
C ALA A 642 8.90 -20.46 -12.39
N GLU A 643 9.71 -19.54 -11.85
CA GLU A 643 10.95 -19.84 -11.12
C GLU A 643 10.68 -20.76 -9.93
N PHE A 644 9.74 -20.38 -9.05
CA PHE A 644 9.38 -21.21 -7.90
C PHE A 644 8.90 -22.60 -8.31
N LEU A 645 7.99 -22.71 -9.29
CA LEU A 645 7.44 -23.99 -9.74
C LEU A 645 8.46 -24.85 -10.50
N HIS A 646 9.55 -24.26 -11.02
CA HIS A 646 10.68 -25.01 -11.55
C HIS A 646 11.37 -25.74 -10.41
N HIS A 647 11.87 -25.01 -9.41
CA HIS A 647 12.58 -25.56 -8.26
C HIS A 647 11.70 -26.48 -7.40
N HIS A 648 10.45 -26.08 -7.14
CA HIS A 648 9.51 -26.84 -6.31
C HIS A 648 9.25 -28.25 -6.85
N TYR A 649 9.23 -28.40 -8.18
CA TYR A 649 8.95 -29.67 -8.85
C TYR A 649 10.18 -30.31 -9.52
N ALA A 650 11.37 -29.76 -9.32
CA ALA A 650 12.61 -30.39 -9.77
C ALA A 650 12.74 -31.78 -9.11
N GLY A 651 12.86 -32.83 -9.95
CA GLY A 651 12.89 -34.22 -9.48
C GLY A 651 11.59 -34.76 -8.88
N ARG A 652 10.45 -34.06 -9.02
CA ARG A 652 9.15 -34.44 -8.44
C ARG A 652 8.05 -34.57 -9.50
N LEU A 653 7.04 -35.38 -9.19
CA LEU A 653 5.81 -35.43 -9.96
C LEU A 653 5.06 -34.09 -9.84
N ARG A 654 4.60 -33.56 -10.99
CA ARG A 654 3.76 -32.37 -11.04
C ARG A 654 2.27 -32.78 -10.90
N PRO A 655 1.38 -31.86 -10.47
CA PRO A 655 -0.06 -32.05 -10.54
C PRO A 655 -0.52 -32.48 -11.94
N ALA A 656 -1.53 -33.33 -12.03
CA ALA A 656 -2.06 -33.82 -13.31
C ALA A 656 -2.42 -32.67 -14.27
N ALA A 657 -2.97 -31.57 -13.74
CA ALA A 657 -3.30 -30.37 -14.50
C ALA A 657 -2.09 -29.74 -15.21
N HIS A 658 -0.87 -29.84 -14.66
CA HIS A 658 0.33 -29.33 -15.33
C HIS A 658 0.67 -30.15 -16.59
N TYR A 659 0.37 -31.45 -16.61
CA TYR A 659 0.58 -32.28 -17.79
C TYR A 659 -0.58 -32.15 -18.80
N ALA A 660 -1.81 -32.10 -18.31
CA ALA A 660 -2.99 -31.97 -19.15
C ALA A 660 -3.10 -30.57 -19.80
N LEU A 661 -2.96 -29.50 -19.01
CA LEU A 661 -3.11 -28.12 -19.49
C LEU A 661 -1.76 -27.52 -19.94
N GLY A 662 -0.65 -27.81 -19.26
CA GLY A 662 0.67 -27.28 -19.63
C GLY A 662 1.19 -27.82 -20.98
N ARG A 663 0.63 -28.93 -21.48
CA ARG A 663 0.90 -29.48 -22.81
C ARG A 663 -0.31 -29.38 -23.75
N LEU A 664 -1.30 -28.55 -23.40
CA LEU A 664 -2.54 -28.37 -24.16
C LEU A 664 -2.32 -28.16 -25.68
N PRO A 665 -1.35 -27.34 -26.15
CA PRO A 665 -1.12 -27.19 -27.59
C PRO A 665 -0.77 -28.51 -28.32
N ARG A 666 -0.12 -29.46 -27.63
CA ARG A 666 0.20 -30.80 -28.18
C ARG A 666 -1.04 -31.68 -28.22
N TRP A 667 -1.82 -31.69 -27.13
CA TRP A 667 -3.04 -32.48 -27.04
C TRP A 667 -4.11 -32.01 -28.02
N LEU A 668 -4.32 -30.70 -28.16
CA LEU A 668 -5.28 -30.15 -29.11
C LEU A 668 -4.88 -30.44 -30.57
N ARG A 669 -3.58 -30.40 -30.88
CA ARG A 669 -3.08 -30.79 -32.21
C ARG A 669 -3.37 -32.26 -32.52
N ALA A 670 -3.18 -33.14 -31.53
CA ALA A 670 -3.45 -34.58 -31.68
C ALA A 670 -4.96 -34.88 -31.74
N ALA A 671 -5.77 -34.15 -30.99
CA ALA A 671 -7.22 -34.34 -30.92
C ALA A 671 -7.98 -33.71 -32.10
N ALA A 672 -7.43 -32.68 -32.75
CA ALA A 672 -8.13 -31.93 -33.80
C ALA A 672 -8.72 -32.79 -34.93
N PRO A 673 -8.04 -33.84 -35.48
CA PRO A 673 -8.63 -34.70 -36.51
C PRO A 673 -9.86 -35.48 -36.04
N ALA A 674 -9.99 -35.71 -34.73
CA ALA A 674 -11.09 -36.44 -34.11
C ALA A 674 -12.07 -35.52 -33.34
N ALA A 675 -12.08 -34.21 -33.65
CA ALA A 675 -12.87 -33.21 -32.93
C ALA A 675 -14.36 -33.59 -32.72
N PRO A 676 -15.10 -34.11 -33.72
CA PRO A 676 -16.51 -34.50 -33.52
C PRO A 676 -16.68 -35.59 -32.46
N LEU A 677 -15.80 -36.60 -32.46
CA LEU A 677 -15.82 -37.69 -31.48
C LEU A 677 -15.44 -37.19 -30.09
N VAL A 678 -14.39 -36.37 -29.98
CA VAL A 678 -13.95 -35.80 -28.70
C VAL A 678 -15.03 -34.91 -28.08
N ASN A 679 -15.70 -34.09 -28.89
CA ASN A 679 -16.81 -33.24 -28.44
C ASN A 679 -18.01 -34.07 -27.98
N ALA A 680 -18.36 -35.16 -28.69
CA ALA A 680 -19.42 -36.07 -28.28
C ALA A 680 -19.11 -36.75 -26.93
N LEU A 681 -17.87 -37.25 -26.76
CA LEU A 681 -17.42 -37.86 -25.50
C LEU A 681 -17.38 -36.85 -24.35
N ALA A 682 -17.00 -35.61 -24.61
CA ALA A 682 -16.96 -34.53 -23.61
C ALA A 682 -18.32 -34.19 -22.98
N ARG A 683 -19.43 -34.57 -23.65
CA ARG A 683 -20.80 -34.38 -23.16
C ARG A 683 -21.33 -35.57 -22.35
N THR A 684 -20.55 -36.65 -22.21
CA THR A 684 -20.94 -37.84 -21.44
C THR A 684 -20.54 -37.73 -19.97
N PRO A 685 -21.17 -38.48 -19.05
CA PRO A 685 -20.74 -38.54 -17.65
C PRO A 685 -19.28 -39.02 -17.46
N LEU A 686 -18.74 -39.80 -18.41
CA LEU A 686 -17.35 -40.24 -18.41
C LEU A 686 -16.36 -39.07 -18.48
N ALA A 687 -16.78 -37.93 -19.04
CA ALA A 687 -15.97 -36.71 -19.06
C ALA A 687 -15.68 -36.18 -17.65
N ALA A 688 -16.55 -36.41 -16.66
CA ALA A 688 -16.29 -36.01 -15.27
C ALA A 688 -15.11 -36.80 -14.67
N ILE A 689 -15.01 -38.10 -14.97
CA ILE A 689 -13.90 -38.95 -14.54
C ILE A 689 -12.62 -38.49 -15.24
N ALA A 690 -12.65 -38.29 -16.55
CA ALA A 690 -11.51 -37.80 -17.31
C ALA A 690 -11.01 -36.43 -16.82
N LYS A 691 -11.93 -35.50 -16.53
CA LYS A 691 -11.61 -34.19 -15.93
C LYS A 691 -10.92 -34.35 -14.57
N ARG A 692 -11.47 -35.17 -13.67
CA ARG A 692 -10.88 -35.43 -12.35
C ARG A 692 -9.46 -36.00 -12.46
N LEU A 693 -9.25 -36.98 -13.35
CA LEU A 693 -7.93 -37.56 -13.62
C LEU A 693 -6.95 -36.54 -14.23
N ALA A 694 -7.45 -35.62 -15.06
CA ALA A 694 -6.67 -34.53 -15.64
C ALA A 694 -6.42 -33.37 -14.67
N GLY A 695 -6.93 -33.41 -13.43
CA GLY A 695 -6.83 -32.31 -12.46
C GLY A 695 -7.72 -31.11 -12.81
N ILE A 696 -8.82 -31.34 -13.53
CA ILE A 696 -9.81 -30.33 -13.89
C ILE A 696 -11.05 -30.54 -13.01
N ALA A 697 -11.61 -29.45 -12.48
CA ALA A 697 -12.84 -29.48 -11.68
C ALA A 697 -13.99 -30.15 -12.48
N PRO A 698 -14.63 -31.21 -11.98
CA PRO A 698 -15.65 -31.98 -12.71
C PRO A 698 -16.86 -31.16 -13.15
N GLU A 699 -17.13 -30.04 -12.50
CA GLU A 699 -18.26 -29.15 -12.75
C GLU A 699 -18.00 -28.23 -13.96
N ARG A 700 -16.74 -28.11 -14.41
CA ARG A 700 -16.37 -27.22 -15.51
C ARG A 700 -16.78 -27.82 -16.86
N PRO A 701 -17.47 -27.07 -17.73
CA PRO A 701 -17.68 -27.48 -19.11
C PRO A 701 -16.32 -27.49 -19.84
N LEU A 702 -16.11 -28.49 -20.69
CA LEU A 702 -14.96 -28.51 -21.59
C LEU A 702 -15.28 -27.66 -22.83
N PRO A 703 -14.33 -26.84 -23.33
CA PRO A 703 -14.54 -26.11 -24.56
C PRO A 703 -14.65 -27.07 -25.74
N GLU A 704 -15.49 -26.73 -26.71
CA GLU A 704 -15.64 -27.53 -27.92
C GLU A 704 -14.42 -27.36 -28.84
N LEU A 705 -13.92 -28.47 -29.37
CA LEU A 705 -12.91 -28.45 -30.41
C LEU A 705 -13.57 -28.03 -31.73
N ALA A 706 -12.93 -27.11 -32.43
CA ALA A 706 -13.35 -26.72 -33.76
C ALA A 706 -13.22 -27.91 -34.73
N GLY A 707 -14.29 -28.22 -35.46
CA GLY A 707 -14.26 -29.21 -36.55
C GLY A 707 -13.33 -28.80 -37.69
N GLU A 708 -13.08 -27.50 -37.84
CA GLU A 708 -12.03 -26.96 -38.69
C GLU A 708 -11.23 -25.89 -37.94
N THR A 709 -9.92 -26.12 -37.80
CA THR A 709 -9.01 -25.16 -37.17
C THR A 709 -8.85 -23.88 -37.99
N PHE A 710 -8.47 -22.78 -37.34
CA PHE A 710 -8.22 -21.51 -38.01
C PHE A 710 -7.13 -21.64 -39.10
N ARG A 711 -6.04 -22.37 -38.82
CA ARG A 711 -4.97 -22.60 -39.79
C ARG A 711 -5.43 -23.45 -40.99
N GLN A 712 -6.23 -24.49 -40.77
CA GLN A 712 -6.80 -25.27 -41.89
C GLN A 712 -7.67 -24.40 -42.78
N TRP A 713 -8.57 -23.62 -42.17
CA TRP A 713 -9.40 -22.66 -42.89
C TRP A 713 -8.56 -21.66 -43.69
N TRP A 714 -7.52 -21.09 -43.07
CA TRP A 714 -6.63 -20.12 -43.71
C TRP A 714 -5.94 -20.71 -44.93
N TRP A 715 -5.34 -21.90 -44.82
CA TRP A 715 -4.63 -22.54 -45.92
C TRP A 715 -5.55 -22.99 -47.04
N ARG A 716 -6.76 -23.47 -46.70
CA ARG A 716 -7.78 -23.77 -47.71
C ARG A 716 -8.20 -22.50 -48.44
N ARG A 717 -8.51 -21.43 -47.73
CA ARG A 717 -8.89 -20.13 -48.31
C ARG A 717 -7.79 -19.56 -49.22
N ARG A 718 -6.53 -19.59 -48.80
CA ARG A 718 -5.37 -19.16 -49.61
C ARG A 718 -5.19 -19.95 -50.90
N ARG A 719 -5.50 -21.26 -50.89
CA ARG A 719 -5.48 -22.09 -52.09
C ARG A 719 -6.62 -21.76 -53.05
N SER A 720 -7.80 -21.46 -52.52
CA SER A 720 -8.99 -21.13 -53.31
C SER A 720 -9.00 -19.68 -53.82
N TYR A 721 -8.33 -18.76 -53.12
CA TYR A 721 -8.22 -17.34 -53.46
C TYR A 721 -6.77 -16.87 -53.27
N PRO A 722 -5.88 -17.13 -54.24
CA PRO A 722 -4.53 -16.59 -54.21
C PRO A 722 -4.62 -15.06 -54.28
N VAL A 723 -4.22 -14.40 -53.18
CA VAL A 723 -4.12 -12.94 -53.14
C VAL A 723 -3.13 -12.50 -54.21
N LYS A 724 -3.60 -11.76 -55.22
CA LYS A 724 -2.71 -11.12 -56.22
C LYS A 724 -1.68 -10.25 -55.50
N PRO A 725 -0.44 -10.13 -56.00
CA PRO A 725 0.52 -9.16 -55.48
C PRO A 725 0.06 -7.75 -55.86
N ASP A 726 -0.91 -7.21 -55.13
CA ASP A 726 -1.23 -5.79 -55.17
C ASP A 726 -0.21 -5.06 -54.30
N GLY A 727 0.59 -4.22 -54.95
CA GLY A 727 1.57 -3.36 -54.29
C GLY A 727 0.89 -2.35 -53.36
N ASP A 728 1.64 -1.93 -52.33
CA ASP A 728 1.35 -0.90 -51.33
C ASP A 728 0.44 -1.19 -50.12
N ARG A 729 -0.21 -2.35 -49.98
CA ARG A 729 -0.95 -2.64 -48.73
C ARG A 729 -0.02 -3.00 -47.56
N PRO A 730 -0.15 -2.34 -46.38
CA PRO A 730 0.64 -2.68 -45.21
C PRO A 730 0.42 -4.12 -44.75
N VAL A 731 1.51 -4.81 -44.43
CA VAL A 731 1.48 -6.23 -44.02
C VAL A 731 1.30 -6.34 -42.51
N VAL A 732 0.42 -7.24 -42.07
CA VAL A 732 0.23 -7.60 -40.66
C VAL A 732 0.51 -9.08 -40.49
N ILE A 733 1.37 -9.45 -39.54
CA ILE A 733 1.59 -10.85 -39.18
C ILE A 733 0.61 -11.21 -38.06
N LEU A 734 -0.32 -12.12 -38.35
CA LEU A 734 -1.29 -12.63 -37.39
C LEU A 734 -0.77 -13.96 -36.82
N TRP A 735 -0.45 -13.97 -35.53
CA TRP A 735 -0.07 -15.17 -34.77
C TRP A 735 -1.30 -15.75 -34.08
N PRO A 736 -1.93 -16.82 -34.61
CA PRO A 736 -3.01 -17.46 -33.90
C PRO A 736 -2.48 -18.22 -32.70
N ASP A 737 -3.00 -17.90 -31.51
CA ASP A 737 -2.75 -18.68 -30.31
C ASP A 737 -3.44 -20.07 -30.36
N THR A 738 -3.21 -20.87 -29.33
CA THR A 738 -3.74 -22.24 -29.23
C THR A 738 -5.27 -22.29 -29.19
N PHE A 739 -5.90 -21.36 -28.47
CA PHE A 739 -7.35 -21.26 -28.31
C PHE A 739 -8.01 -20.77 -29.61
N THR A 740 -7.49 -19.69 -30.18
CA THR A 740 -7.96 -19.16 -31.48
C THR A 740 -7.83 -20.21 -32.59
N ASN A 741 -6.77 -21.03 -32.58
CA ASN A 741 -6.63 -22.04 -33.62
C ASN A 741 -7.57 -23.24 -33.47
N HIS A 742 -7.74 -23.77 -32.25
CA HIS A 742 -8.37 -25.06 -32.02
C HIS A 742 -9.77 -25.01 -31.40
N LEU A 743 -10.15 -23.91 -30.76
CA LEU A 743 -11.42 -23.80 -30.01
C LEU A 743 -12.33 -22.73 -30.61
N SER A 744 -11.77 -21.56 -30.93
CA SER A 744 -12.53 -20.38 -31.39
C SER A 744 -12.00 -19.81 -32.72
N PRO A 745 -11.95 -20.61 -33.80
CA PRO A 745 -11.44 -20.16 -35.10
C PRO A 745 -12.22 -19.00 -35.71
N GLU A 746 -13.49 -18.83 -35.35
CA GLU A 746 -14.34 -17.71 -35.75
C GLU A 746 -13.77 -16.35 -35.35
N VAL A 747 -13.09 -16.26 -34.20
CA VAL A 747 -12.42 -15.03 -33.74
C VAL A 747 -11.27 -14.69 -34.69
N GLY A 748 -10.42 -15.67 -35.02
CA GLY A 748 -9.34 -15.49 -35.99
C GLY A 748 -9.86 -15.13 -37.39
N ARG A 749 -10.96 -15.76 -37.84
CA ARG A 749 -11.62 -15.44 -39.12
C ARG A 749 -12.16 -14.02 -39.13
N ALA A 750 -12.76 -13.56 -38.03
CA ALA A 750 -13.23 -12.20 -37.87
C ALA A 750 -12.06 -11.20 -37.90
N ALA A 751 -10.96 -11.48 -37.18
CA ALA A 751 -9.77 -10.65 -37.20
C ALA A 751 -9.20 -10.49 -38.63
N VAL A 752 -9.11 -11.58 -39.39
CA VAL A 752 -8.71 -11.52 -40.81
C VAL A 752 -9.64 -10.62 -41.63
N ARG A 753 -10.97 -10.78 -41.49
CA ARG A 753 -11.93 -9.94 -42.23
C ARG A 753 -11.81 -8.46 -41.88
N VAL A 754 -11.63 -8.14 -40.60
CA VAL A 754 -11.46 -6.75 -40.13
C VAL A 754 -10.16 -6.15 -40.68
N LEU A 755 -9.04 -6.88 -40.61
CA LEU A 755 -7.76 -6.43 -41.16
C LEU A 755 -7.85 -6.20 -42.67
N GLU A 756 -8.46 -7.13 -43.42
CA GLU A 756 -8.67 -7.00 -44.86
C GLU A 756 -9.56 -5.80 -45.21
N ALA A 757 -10.65 -5.59 -44.45
CA ALA A 757 -11.55 -4.45 -44.61
C ALA A 757 -10.86 -3.11 -44.29
N ALA A 758 -9.90 -3.10 -43.36
CA ALA A 758 -9.05 -1.96 -43.03
C ALA A 758 -7.93 -1.72 -44.07
N GLY A 759 -7.90 -2.46 -45.18
CA GLY A 759 -6.88 -2.33 -46.23
C GLY A 759 -5.54 -2.99 -45.89
N LEU A 760 -5.46 -3.76 -44.81
CA LEU A 760 -4.24 -4.46 -44.37
C LEU A 760 -4.14 -5.85 -45.00
N ARG A 761 -2.91 -6.36 -45.14
CA ARG A 761 -2.62 -7.70 -45.67
C ARG A 761 -2.19 -8.64 -44.56
N PRO A 762 -3.10 -9.46 -43.98
CA PRO A 762 -2.73 -10.43 -42.96
C PRO A 762 -1.91 -11.59 -43.55
N LEU A 763 -0.87 -12.02 -42.84
CA LEU A 763 -0.06 -13.21 -43.10
C LEU A 763 0.03 -14.08 -41.83
N LEU A 764 0.08 -15.40 -41.99
CA LEU A 764 0.25 -16.33 -40.89
C LEU A 764 1.65 -16.97 -40.93
N PRO A 765 2.32 -17.17 -39.78
CA PRO A 765 3.53 -17.98 -39.72
C PRO A 765 3.27 -19.47 -40.07
N PRO A 766 4.24 -20.15 -40.72
CA PRO A 766 5.58 -19.68 -41.07
C PRO A 766 5.68 -19.11 -42.50
N THR A 767 4.60 -18.65 -43.16
CA THR A 767 4.72 -18.18 -44.55
C THR A 767 5.38 -16.81 -44.66
N ALA A 768 6.72 -16.85 -44.71
CA ALA A 768 7.65 -16.13 -45.58
C ALA A 768 8.92 -15.74 -44.79
N PRO A 769 10.12 -15.81 -45.40
CA PRO A 769 11.33 -15.27 -44.82
C PRO A 769 11.14 -13.77 -44.57
N LEU A 770 11.59 -13.27 -43.42
CA LEU A 770 11.85 -11.84 -43.29
C LEU A 770 12.75 -11.43 -44.47
N PRO A 771 12.45 -10.34 -45.20
CA PRO A 771 13.38 -9.84 -46.20
C PRO A 771 14.74 -9.66 -45.53
N PRO A 772 15.86 -10.04 -46.17
CA PRO A 772 17.17 -9.87 -45.59
C PRO A 772 17.30 -8.41 -45.17
N HIS A 773 17.57 -8.18 -43.89
CA HIS A 773 17.77 -6.86 -43.31
C HIS A 773 18.65 -6.03 -44.26
N ARG A 774 18.09 -4.98 -44.86
CA ARG A 774 18.89 -3.79 -45.13
C ARG A 774 19.42 -3.38 -43.77
N ARG A 775 20.73 -3.57 -43.57
CA ARG A 775 21.45 -2.94 -42.45
C ARG A 775 21.14 -1.46 -42.54
N LEU A 776 20.36 -0.95 -41.59
CA LEU A 776 20.32 0.47 -41.31
C LEU A 776 21.58 0.79 -40.47
N PRO A 777 22.20 1.96 -40.68
CA PRO A 777 23.48 2.34 -40.08
C PRO A 777 23.46 2.36 -38.56
#